data_AF-A0A835CCS7-F1
#
_entry.id   AF-A0A835CCS7-F1
#
_cell.length_a   1.000
_cell.length_b   1.000
_cell.length_c   1.000
_cell.angle_alpha   90.00
_cell.angle_beta   90.00
_cell.angle_gamma   90.00
#
_symmetry.space_group_name_H-M   'P 1'
#
loop_
_entity.id
_entity.type
_entity.pdbx_description
1 polymer ?
#
loop_
_entity_poly.entity_id
_entity_poly.type
_entity_poly.pdbx_seq_one_letter_code
_entity_poly.pdbx_strand_id
1 'polypeptide(L)'
;MASPSPSCCCFNLFVLLIFFALPSISHAQTANSCNGIFLSYAYTGGTRLPPNVSDPAKQPYRFESTLTVLNNGLDQLKSWKVFVGFQHDEYLVSASNAVLADGTSLPAAVGNGTVFAGYPMTDLKTAVETAGDLTQMQLQIDLVGTLFGVAPPNVPMPSNITLANDGFVCRKPTAQGKNGTSVCCTKDPKFKTNITTDEKFLPRQNGDLTIMYDVTRTYDSSYWVDVTISNHNPLGRLDNWRLNWDWMRDEFIYTMKGAYPTNIDSSDCIFGRQGTYYRDLDFANVLNCEKRPTIIDLPPTKYNDTDLGKIPFCCRNGTILPPSMDPSMSSSRFQMQVFKMPPDLNRSQLSPPQNWKISGTLNPDYKCGPPVRVSPSETPDPSGIASNKSAMASWQVVCNITQAKGAPRKCCVSFSAYYNESVIPCKTCACGCPSNTGKTCSTTAPAILLPPEALLVPFENRSAKAIAWADLKHLPTSNPMPCGDNCGVTINWHLLTDYSRGWSARVTLFNWGDTNFADWFAAVQMDKATAGFEKMYSFNASALAIDKGVNNTILMQGLPGLNYLVAETDGANPLSDPRVPGKQQSVISFTKKTTPGINVAGGDGFPTKVFFNGEECSLPSVYPTSGSKKEPFHASSIILTLLLLVFMWQ
;
A
#
# COMPACT_ATOMS: atom_id res chain seq x y z
N MET A 1 65.32 54.66 7.47
CA MET A 1 65.05 56.00 6.92
C MET A 1 64.70 55.86 5.45
N ALA A 2 63.64 56.55 5.04
CA ALA A 2 63.20 56.87 3.66
C ALA A 2 62.69 55.73 2.74
N SER A 3 61.36 55.58 2.75
CA SER A 3 60.45 55.24 1.64
C SER A 3 60.35 56.42 0.61
N PRO A 4 59.54 56.38 -0.47
CA PRO A 4 58.94 55.28 -1.27
C PRO A 4 59.03 55.51 -2.81
N SER A 5 58.56 54.55 -3.61
CA SER A 5 58.36 54.64 -5.08
C SER A 5 56.87 54.54 -5.48
N PRO A 6 56.44 55.13 -6.62
CA PRO A 6 55.05 55.58 -6.79
C PRO A 6 54.12 54.62 -7.57
N SER A 7 52.82 54.71 -7.24
CA SER A 7 51.68 54.11 -7.92
C SER A 7 51.38 54.75 -9.28
N CYS A 8 51.03 53.93 -10.27
CA CYS A 8 50.48 54.34 -11.56
C CYS A 8 48.97 54.05 -11.61
N CYS A 9 48.15 55.08 -11.85
CA CYS A 9 46.70 55.00 -12.06
C CYS A 9 46.38 54.62 -13.50
N CYS A 10 45.50 53.64 -13.72
CA CYS A 10 44.77 53.46 -14.99
C CYS A 10 43.27 53.35 -14.72
N PHE A 11 42.54 54.31 -15.31
CA PHE A 11 41.08 54.44 -15.37
C PHE A 11 40.46 53.20 -16.04
N ASN A 12 39.41 52.62 -15.44
CA ASN A 12 38.54 51.64 -16.10
C ASN A 12 37.16 52.26 -16.34
N LEU A 13 36.75 52.26 -17.61
CA LEU A 13 35.50 52.78 -18.14
C LEU A 13 34.39 51.72 -17.95
N PHE A 14 33.33 52.04 -17.21
CA PHE A 14 32.15 51.17 -17.06
C PHE A 14 31.21 51.36 -18.27
N VAL A 15 31.03 50.33 -19.09
CA VAL A 15 30.00 50.27 -20.15
C VAL A 15 28.78 49.53 -19.59
N LEU A 16 27.65 50.24 -19.49
CA LEU A 16 26.36 49.71 -19.04
C LEU A 16 25.61 49.10 -20.25
N LEU A 17 25.55 47.77 -20.35
CA LEU A 17 24.75 47.06 -21.35
C LEU A 17 23.35 46.76 -20.77
N ILE A 18 22.35 47.48 -21.28
CA ILE A 18 20.93 47.25 -20.99
C ILE A 18 20.45 46.07 -21.84
N PHE A 19 20.22 44.91 -21.22
CA PHE A 19 19.55 43.77 -21.85
C PHE A 19 18.04 44.04 -21.91
N PHE A 20 17.52 44.31 -23.12
CA PHE A 20 16.09 44.21 -23.40
C PHE A 20 15.70 42.72 -23.43
N ALA A 21 14.98 42.25 -22.41
CA ALA A 21 14.32 40.96 -22.45
C ALA A 21 13.11 41.05 -23.40
N LEU A 22 13.23 40.43 -24.57
CA LEU A 22 12.09 40.20 -25.47
C LEU A 22 11.12 39.22 -24.79
N PRO A 23 9.80 39.49 -24.77
CA PRO A 23 8.82 38.55 -24.27
C PRO A 23 8.78 37.34 -25.20
N SER A 24 9.03 36.15 -24.65
CA SER A 24 8.87 34.88 -25.35
C SER A 24 7.39 34.67 -25.72
N ILE A 25 7.07 34.82 -27.01
CA ILE A 25 5.74 34.56 -27.58
C ILE A 25 5.46 33.05 -27.49
N SER A 26 4.57 32.65 -26.58
CA SER A 26 4.05 31.28 -26.52
C SER A 26 3.17 31.01 -27.73
N HIS A 27 3.66 30.25 -28.70
CA HIS A 27 2.86 29.80 -29.85
C HIS A 27 1.76 28.85 -29.38
N ALA A 28 0.54 29.06 -29.87
CA ALA A 28 -0.60 28.19 -29.60
C ALA A 28 -0.32 26.76 -30.09
N GLN A 29 -0.37 25.77 -29.19
CA GLN A 29 -0.12 24.37 -29.53
C GLN A 29 -1.37 23.76 -30.16
N THR A 30 -1.33 23.54 -31.47
CA THR A 30 -2.32 22.76 -32.22
C THR A 30 -1.87 21.30 -32.32
N ALA A 31 -2.80 20.36 -32.50
CA ALA A 31 -2.49 18.93 -32.65
C ALA A 31 -1.37 18.70 -33.69
N ASN A 32 -1.44 19.40 -34.83
CA ASN A 32 -0.47 19.30 -35.93
C ASN A 32 0.93 19.83 -35.60
N SER A 33 1.08 20.65 -34.55
CA SER A 33 2.37 21.21 -34.13
C SER A 33 3.07 20.37 -33.05
N CYS A 34 2.42 19.32 -32.55
CA CYS A 34 2.96 18.47 -31.49
C CYS A 34 3.65 17.23 -32.07
N ASN A 35 4.99 17.19 -32.01
CA ASN A 35 5.80 16.04 -32.39
C ASN A 35 5.96 15.04 -31.22
N GLY A 36 4.84 14.54 -30.69
CA GLY A 36 4.80 13.70 -29.50
C GLY A 36 3.37 13.27 -29.16
N ILE A 37 3.06 13.14 -27.87
CA ILE A 37 1.70 12.85 -27.42
C ILE A 37 0.96 14.16 -27.19
N PHE A 38 -0.12 14.36 -27.94
CA PHE A 38 -1.00 15.50 -27.80
C PHE A 38 -2.18 15.13 -26.91
N LEU A 39 -2.39 15.91 -25.86
CA LEU A 39 -3.54 15.79 -24.97
C LEU A 39 -4.40 17.04 -25.09
N SER A 40 -5.72 16.87 -25.15
CA SER A 40 -6.65 17.99 -25.05
C SER A 40 -7.84 17.64 -24.18
N TYR A 41 -8.30 18.60 -23.39
CA TYR A 41 -9.50 18.51 -22.58
C TYR A 41 -10.44 19.63 -22.99
N ALA A 42 -11.69 19.29 -23.30
CA ALA A 42 -12.73 20.24 -23.68
C ALA A 42 -13.97 20.03 -22.81
N TYR A 43 -14.42 21.07 -22.13
CA TYR A 43 -15.71 21.09 -21.45
C TYR A 43 -16.83 21.29 -22.48
N THR A 44 -17.77 20.35 -22.52
CA THR A 44 -18.84 20.31 -23.53
C THR A 44 -20.17 20.81 -22.97
N GLY A 45 -20.43 20.66 -21.67
CA GLY A 45 -21.66 21.19 -21.09
C GLY A 45 -21.85 20.87 -19.61
N GLY A 46 -22.86 21.51 -19.03
CA GLY A 46 -23.25 21.24 -17.66
C GLY A 46 -24.59 21.85 -17.30
N THR A 47 -25.25 21.22 -16.34
CA THR A 47 -26.61 21.55 -15.92
C THR A 47 -26.72 21.46 -14.42
N ARG A 48 -27.60 22.28 -13.83
CA ARG A 48 -27.86 22.22 -12.39
C ARG A 48 -28.56 20.90 -12.06
N LEU A 49 -28.10 20.22 -11.01
CA LEU A 49 -28.73 19.00 -10.51
C LEU A 49 -29.52 19.28 -9.22
N PRO A 50 -30.63 18.56 -8.98
CA PRO A 50 -31.29 18.57 -7.68
C PRO A 50 -30.44 17.81 -6.63
N PRO A 51 -30.62 18.09 -5.32
CA PRO A 51 -31.50 19.12 -4.75
C PRO A 51 -30.94 20.54 -4.92
N ASN A 52 -31.83 21.52 -4.87
CA ASN A 52 -31.43 22.92 -4.74
C ASN A 52 -31.04 23.17 -3.28
N VAL A 53 -29.78 23.53 -3.04
CA VAL A 53 -29.27 23.83 -1.71
C VAL A 53 -29.10 25.34 -1.53
N SER A 54 -29.20 25.78 -0.28
CA SER A 54 -29.06 27.20 0.08
C SER A 54 -27.61 27.68 -0.03
N ASP A 55 -26.64 26.78 0.18
CA ASP A 55 -25.21 27.04 0.08
C ASP A 55 -24.72 26.84 -1.37
N PRO A 56 -24.35 27.91 -2.10
CA PRO A 56 -23.93 27.79 -3.49
C PRO A 56 -22.70 26.89 -3.69
N ALA A 57 -21.80 26.83 -2.70
CA ALA A 57 -20.59 26.00 -2.78
C ALA A 57 -20.92 24.50 -2.75
N LYS A 58 -22.07 24.12 -2.17
CA LYS A 58 -22.54 22.74 -2.08
C LYS A 58 -23.56 22.38 -3.17
N GLN A 59 -23.87 23.29 -4.08
CA GLN A 59 -24.82 23.04 -5.14
C GLN A 59 -24.22 22.07 -6.17
N PRO A 60 -24.85 20.89 -6.41
CA PRO A 60 -24.37 19.97 -7.42
C PRO A 60 -24.71 20.47 -8.82
N TYR A 61 -23.74 20.38 -9.72
CA TYR A 61 -23.88 20.59 -11.15
C TYR A 61 -23.33 19.39 -11.89
N ARG A 62 -24.03 18.97 -12.94
CA ARG A 62 -23.53 17.98 -13.87
C ARG A 62 -22.46 18.62 -14.74
N PHE A 63 -21.37 17.91 -15.01
CA PHE A 63 -20.41 18.28 -16.03
C PHE A 63 -20.26 17.18 -17.07
N GLU A 64 -19.97 17.63 -18.28
CA GLU A 64 -19.70 16.85 -19.45
C GLU A 64 -18.42 17.40 -20.07
N SER A 65 -17.47 16.50 -20.35
CA SER A 65 -16.21 16.89 -20.95
C SER A 65 -15.62 15.77 -21.80
N THR A 66 -14.77 16.16 -22.73
CA THR A 66 -14.10 15.26 -23.65
C THR A 66 -12.60 15.38 -23.45
N LEU A 67 -11.95 14.29 -23.07
CA LEU A 67 -10.50 14.15 -23.05
C LEU A 67 -10.04 13.40 -24.30
N THR A 68 -9.05 13.94 -25.01
CA THR A 68 -8.47 13.33 -26.21
C THR A 68 -7.00 13.03 -25.97
N VAL A 69 -6.58 11.83 -26.37
CA VAL A 69 -5.18 11.38 -26.37
C VAL A 69 -4.82 11.03 -27.80
N LEU A 70 -3.85 11.73 -28.38
CA LEU A 70 -3.41 11.52 -29.76
C LEU A 70 -1.90 11.26 -29.81
N ASN A 71 -1.51 10.17 -30.46
CA ASN A 71 -0.10 9.84 -30.68
C ASN A 71 0.41 10.36 -32.03
N ASN A 72 1.10 11.51 -32.01
CA ASN A 72 1.85 12.06 -33.14
C ASN A 72 3.36 11.75 -33.04
N GLY A 73 3.75 10.86 -32.12
CA GLY A 73 5.13 10.43 -31.95
C GLY A 73 5.56 9.38 -32.98
N LEU A 74 6.86 9.09 -32.99
CA LEU A 74 7.45 8.03 -33.82
C LEU A 74 7.34 6.64 -33.20
N ASP A 75 6.89 6.56 -31.94
CA ASP A 75 6.83 5.33 -31.16
C ASP A 75 5.40 5.09 -30.65
N GLN A 76 4.99 3.83 -30.60
CA GLN A 76 3.70 3.47 -30.02
C GLN A 76 3.61 3.90 -28.56
N LEU A 77 2.48 4.50 -28.18
CA LEU A 77 2.19 4.83 -26.79
C LEU A 77 1.47 3.63 -26.15
N LYS A 78 2.20 2.82 -25.41
CA LYS A 78 1.68 1.60 -24.77
C LYS A 78 1.14 1.87 -23.36
N SER A 79 0.03 1.23 -23.02
CA SER A 79 -0.65 1.36 -21.72
C SER A 79 -0.71 2.82 -21.26
N TRP A 80 -1.30 3.67 -22.11
CA TRP A 80 -1.33 5.12 -21.89
C TRP A 80 -2.03 5.46 -20.57
N LYS A 81 -1.52 6.48 -19.88
CA LYS A 81 -2.04 7.02 -18.62
C LYS A 81 -2.05 8.53 -18.66
N VAL A 82 -3.19 9.14 -18.36
CA VAL A 82 -3.35 10.61 -18.37
C VAL A 82 -3.88 11.09 -17.03
N PHE A 83 -3.17 12.03 -16.42
CA PHE A 83 -3.63 12.74 -15.23
C PHE A 83 -4.51 13.93 -15.62
N VAL A 84 -5.64 14.06 -14.93
CA VAL A 84 -6.54 15.21 -15.00
C VAL A 84 -6.68 15.78 -13.59
N GLY A 85 -6.23 17.02 -13.40
CA GLY A 85 -6.27 17.73 -12.12
C GLY A 85 -7.60 18.40 -11.84
N PHE A 86 -8.65 17.62 -11.61
CA PHE A 86 -9.92 18.06 -11.03
C PHE A 86 -9.69 18.89 -9.75
N GLN A 87 -10.54 19.89 -9.48
CA GLN A 87 -10.28 20.92 -8.44
C GLN A 87 -11.55 21.52 -7.78
N HIS A 88 -12.71 20.93 -8.01
CA HIS A 88 -14.03 21.40 -7.57
C HIS A 88 -14.84 20.28 -6.89
N ASP A 89 -14.16 19.44 -6.10
CA ASP A 89 -14.73 18.28 -5.40
C ASP A 89 -15.55 17.36 -6.32
N GLU A 90 -15.04 17.15 -7.53
CA GLU A 90 -15.74 16.42 -8.58
C GLU A 90 -15.97 14.95 -8.20
N TYR A 91 -17.13 14.44 -8.61
CA TYR A 91 -17.56 13.06 -8.49
C TYR A 91 -17.81 12.50 -9.89
N LEU A 92 -16.90 11.65 -10.36
CA LEU A 92 -16.97 11.10 -11.71
C LEU A 92 -17.91 9.91 -11.74
N VAL A 93 -18.88 9.93 -12.66
CA VAL A 93 -19.92 8.90 -12.78
C VAL A 93 -19.58 7.90 -13.87
N SER A 94 -19.07 8.37 -15.01
CA SER A 94 -18.64 7.51 -16.11
C SER A 94 -17.48 8.12 -16.89
N ALA A 95 -16.71 7.23 -17.52
CA ALA A 95 -15.66 7.57 -18.47
C ALA A 95 -15.73 6.55 -19.64
N SER A 96 -15.92 7.02 -20.87
CA SER A 96 -15.89 6.12 -22.04
C SER A 96 -14.44 5.76 -22.38
N ASN A 97 -14.21 4.50 -22.76
CA ASN A 97 -12.89 3.99 -23.19
C ASN A 97 -11.73 4.15 -22.18
N ALA A 98 -12.03 4.35 -20.89
CA ALA A 98 -11.02 4.53 -19.85
C ALA A 98 -11.49 3.98 -18.50
N VAL A 99 -10.52 3.62 -17.66
CA VAL A 99 -10.70 3.26 -16.24
C VAL A 99 -9.81 4.13 -15.38
N LEU A 100 -10.06 4.18 -14.07
CA LEU A 100 -9.15 4.85 -13.15
C LEU A 100 -7.92 3.96 -12.92
N ALA A 101 -6.74 4.53 -13.13
CA ALA A 101 -5.45 3.82 -13.04
C ALA A 101 -5.09 3.38 -11.61
N ASP A 102 -5.92 3.75 -10.65
CA ASP A 102 -5.74 3.52 -9.23
C ASP A 102 -6.62 2.36 -8.72
N GLY A 103 -7.35 1.70 -9.63
CA GLY A 103 -8.22 0.55 -9.36
C GLY A 103 -9.58 0.92 -8.79
N THR A 104 -9.90 2.21 -8.67
CA THR A 104 -11.20 2.67 -8.16
C THR A 104 -12.27 2.50 -9.23
N SER A 105 -13.34 1.79 -8.89
CA SER A 105 -14.49 1.65 -9.77
C SER A 105 -15.36 2.90 -9.78
N LEU A 106 -15.86 3.29 -10.95
CA LEU A 106 -16.83 4.36 -11.07
C LEU A 106 -18.24 3.88 -10.63
N PRO A 107 -19.04 4.76 -10.00
CA PRO A 107 -18.78 6.18 -9.79
C PRO A 107 -17.89 6.48 -8.55
N ALA A 108 -17.06 7.52 -8.60
CA ALA A 108 -16.05 7.81 -7.57
C ALA A 108 -15.72 9.30 -7.40
N ALA A 109 -15.29 9.71 -6.20
CA ALA A 109 -14.78 11.05 -5.93
C ALA A 109 -13.37 11.23 -6.52
N VAL A 110 -13.15 12.32 -7.28
CA VAL A 110 -11.92 12.59 -8.04
C VAL A 110 -11.37 14.00 -7.84
N GLY A 111 -11.90 14.77 -6.88
CA GLY A 111 -11.62 16.21 -6.70
C GLY A 111 -10.16 16.62 -6.43
N ASN A 112 -9.26 15.69 -6.10
CA ASN A 112 -7.81 15.96 -5.98
C ASN A 112 -7.03 15.64 -7.27
N GLY A 113 -7.76 15.48 -8.38
CA GLY A 113 -7.26 14.93 -9.62
C GLY A 113 -7.24 13.40 -9.62
N THR A 114 -7.21 12.84 -10.82
CA THR A 114 -7.18 11.39 -11.02
C THR A 114 -6.38 11.03 -12.26
N VAL A 115 -5.88 9.79 -12.31
CA VAL A 115 -5.18 9.25 -13.47
C VAL A 115 -6.10 8.26 -14.18
N PHE A 116 -6.33 8.49 -15.46
CA PHE A 116 -7.03 7.58 -16.35
C PHE A 116 -6.04 6.62 -17.01
N ALA A 117 -6.47 5.38 -17.24
CA ALA A 117 -5.78 4.40 -18.06
C ALA A 117 -6.72 3.85 -19.13
N GLY A 118 -6.19 3.46 -20.28
CA GLY A 118 -7.01 3.01 -21.40
C GLY A 118 -7.67 1.65 -21.21
N TYR A 119 -8.92 1.54 -21.66
CA TYR A 119 -9.66 0.29 -21.73
C TYR A 119 -10.81 0.41 -22.75
N PRO A 120 -11.01 -0.52 -23.70
CA PRO A 120 -10.21 -1.72 -23.96
C PRO A 120 -8.92 -1.42 -24.73
N MET A 121 -8.84 -0.25 -25.39
CA MET A 121 -7.63 0.18 -26.09
C MET A 121 -6.64 0.81 -25.12
N THR A 122 -5.63 0.02 -24.75
CA THR A 122 -4.53 0.43 -23.87
C THR A 122 -3.40 1.11 -24.63
N ASP A 123 -3.26 0.85 -25.93
CA ASP A 123 -2.12 1.26 -26.74
C ASP A 123 -2.57 2.11 -27.94
N LEU A 124 -1.79 3.14 -28.29
CA LEU A 124 -2.02 4.00 -29.45
C LEU A 124 -0.87 3.86 -30.46
N LYS A 125 -1.21 3.52 -31.70
CA LYS A 125 -0.24 3.37 -32.79
C LYS A 125 0.28 4.72 -33.27
N THR A 126 1.32 4.69 -34.11
CA THR A 126 1.94 5.89 -34.68
C THR A 126 1.33 6.24 -36.02
N ALA A 127 1.49 7.51 -36.44
CA ALA A 127 1.11 7.95 -37.79
C ALA A 127 1.80 7.16 -38.91
N VAL A 128 3.03 6.69 -38.64
CA VAL A 128 3.86 5.96 -39.61
C VAL A 128 3.28 4.57 -39.86
N GLU A 129 2.86 3.86 -38.80
CA GLU A 129 2.31 2.50 -38.90
C GLU A 129 0.90 2.48 -39.50
N THR A 130 0.14 3.56 -39.34
CA THR A 130 -1.28 3.61 -39.68
C THR A 130 -1.59 4.48 -40.90
N ALA A 131 -0.57 5.08 -41.53
CA ALA A 131 -0.73 6.09 -42.56
C ALA A 131 -1.66 7.26 -42.16
N GLY A 132 -1.66 7.63 -40.87
CA GLY A 132 -2.47 8.72 -40.34
C GLY A 132 -3.91 8.36 -39.96
N ASP A 133 -4.26 7.07 -39.85
CA ASP A 133 -5.60 6.65 -39.39
C ASP A 133 -5.81 6.99 -37.89
N LEU A 134 -6.61 8.04 -37.65
CA LEU A 134 -6.93 8.54 -36.32
C LEU A 134 -7.63 7.49 -35.44
N THR A 135 -8.33 6.52 -36.00
CA THR A 135 -9.02 5.49 -35.19
C THR A 135 -8.06 4.57 -34.43
N GLN A 136 -6.80 4.53 -34.87
CA GLN A 136 -5.73 3.72 -34.27
C GLN A 136 -4.68 4.55 -33.52
N MET A 137 -4.63 5.87 -33.79
CA MET A 137 -3.67 6.80 -33.19
C MET A 137 -4.27 7.67 -32.08
N GLN A 138 -5.60 7.81 -32.07
CA GLN A 138 -6.33 8.68 -31.18
C GLN A 138 -7.33 7.88 -30.34
N LEU A 139 -7.54 8.33 -29.12
CA LEU A 139 -8.68 7.94 -28.30
C LEU A 139 -9.41 9.16 -27.76
N GLN A 140 -10.74 9.09 -27.80
CA GLN A 140 -11.63 10.05 -27.16
C GLN A 140 -12.32 9.40 -25.95
N ILE A 141 -12.31 10.13 -24.84
CA ILE A 141 -12.83 9.74 -23.54
C ILE A 141 -13.87 10.79 -23.15
N ASP A 142 -15.12 10.36 -23.09
CA ASP A 142 -16.24 11.18 -22.67
C ASP A 142 -16.45 10.98 -21.18
N LEU A 143 -16.32 12.07 -20.44
CA LEU A 143 -16.39 12.12 -19.00
C LEU A 143 -17.70 12.76 -18.58
N VAL A 144 -18.43 12.06 -17.72
CA VAL A 144 -19.67 12.54 -17.11
C VAL A 144 -19.54 12.46 -15.61
N GLY A 145 -19.85 13.56 -14.92
CA GLY A 145 -19.82 13.58 -13.47
C GLY A 145 -20.62 14.73 -12.87
N THR A 146 -20.47 14.87 -11.56
CA THR A 146 -21.02 15.95 -10.75
C THR A 146 -19.87 16.77 -10.19
N LEU A 147 -20.03 18.08 -10.07
CA LEU A 147 -19.12 18.98 -9.38
C LEU A 147 -19.92 19.87 -8.44
N PHE A 148 -19.21 20.57 -7.55
CA PHE A 148 -19.83 21.46 -6.58
C PHE A 148 -19.31 22.89 -6.75
N GLY A 149 -20.19 23.87 -6.56
CA GLY A 149 -19.80 25.28 -6.47
C GLY A 149 -19.54 26.03 -7.78
N VAL A 150 -19.53 25.36 -8.95
CA VAL A 150 -19.32 26.02 -10.25
C VAL A 150 -20.60 26.02 -11.07
N ALA A 151 -21.33 27.14 -11.03
CA ALA A 151 -22.56 27.32 -11.79
C ALA A 151 -22.29 27.78 -13.25
N PRO A 152 -23.03 27.26 -14.25
CA PRO A 152 -23.06 27.84 -15.58
C PRO A 152 -23.43 29.35 -15.52
N PRO A 153 -22.76 30.23 -16.28
CA PRO A 153 -21.90 29.98 -17.43
C PRO A 153 -20.42 29.75 -17.11
N ASN A 154 -20.01 29.68 -15.84
CA ASN A 154 -18.61 29.41 -15.48
C ASN A 154 -18.23 27.98 -15.85
N VAL A 155 -17.02 27.81 -16.38
CA VAL A 155 -16.54 26.54 -16.91
C VAL A 155 -15.54 25.90 -15.94
N PRO A 156 -15.83 24.69 -15.42
CA PRO A 156 -14.96 23.97 -14.51
C PRO A 156 -13.80 23.34 -15.27
N MET A 157 -12.77 24.13 -15.57
CA MET A 157 -11.55 23.62 -16.20
C MET A 157 -10.68 22.89 -15.17
N PRO A 158 -9.99 21.79 -15.54
CA PRO A 158 -9.00 21.17 -14.67
C PRO A 158 -7.79 22.10 -14.44
N SER A 159 -7.14 21.97 -13.30
CA SER A 159 -5.92 22.70 -12.95
C SER A 159 -4.76 22.39 -13.91
N ASN A 160 -4.64 21.13 -14.34
CA ASN A 160 -3.64 20.68 -15.30
C ASN A 160 -4.09 19.36 -15.96
N ILE A 161 -3.57 19.09 -17.16
CA ILE A 161 -3.61 17.78 -17.81
C ILE A 161 -2.19 17.38 -18.18
N THR A 162 -1.78 16.15 -17.86
CA THR A 162 -0.42 15.67 -18.16
C THR A 162 -0.42 14.18 -18.46
N LEU A 163 0.50 13.77 -19.34
CA LEU A 163 0.78 12.35 -19.53
C LEU A 163 1.49 11.81 -18.29
N ALA A 164 0.94 10.74 -17.70
CA ALA A 164 1.45 10.10 -16.50
C ALA A 164 2.34 8.87 -16.79
N ASN A 165 2.61 8.59 -18.07
CA ASN A 165 3.59 7.58 -18.47
C ASN A 165 5.02 8.07 -18.18
N ASP A 166 5.87 7.17 -17.68
CA ASP A 166 7.28 7.45 -17.45
C ASP A 166 8.02 7.78 -18.75
N GLY A 167 9.04 8.65 -18.66
CA GLY A 167 9.90 8.99 -19.79
C GLY A 167 9.34 10.05 -20.74
N PHE A 168 8.27 10.75 -20.36
CA PHE A 168 7.73 11.89 -21.10
C PHE A 168 7.78 13.17 -20.26
N VAL A 169 8.05 14.29 -20.93
CA VAL A 169 7.97 15.63 -20.34
C VAL A 169 6.88 16.41 -21.07
N CYS A 170 5.90 16.88 -20.31
CA CYS A 170 4.83 17.72 -20.81
C CYS A 170 5.18 19.20 -20.63
N ARG A 171 4.87 20.01 -21.65
CA ARG A 171 4.95 21.47 -21.55
C ARG A 171 3.85 22.03 -20.65
N LYS A 172 3.88 23.33 -20.37
CA LYS A 172 2.76 24.00 -19.69
C LYS A 172 1.50 23.91 -20.55
N PRO A 173 0.32 23.62 -19.97
CA PRO A 173 -0.93 23.62 -20.72
C PRO A 173 -1.21 24.95 -21.40
N THR A 174 -1.71 24.89 -22.62
CA THR A 174 -2.13 26.04 -23.42
C THR A 174 -3.65 26.11 -23.40
N ALA A 175 -4.21 27.22 -22.91
CA ALA A 175 -5.65 27.43 -22.94
C ALA A 175 -6.15 27.57 -24.39
N GLN A 176 -7.22 26.86 -24.73
CA GLN A 176 -7.92 26.92 -26.00
C GLN A 176 -9.31 27.53 -25.76
N GLY A 177 -9.41 28.86 -25.84
CA GLY A 177 -10.63 29.59 -25.48
C GLY A 177 -10.94 29.52 -23.98
N LYS A 178 -12.24 29.55 -23.62
CA LYS A 178 -12.70 29.46 -22.22
C LYS A 178 -12.97 28.03 -21.75
N ASN A 179 -13.08 27.08 -22.67
CA ASN A 179 -13.62 25.75 -22.41
C ASN A 179 -12.63 24.62 -22.75
N GLY A 180 -11.43 24.94 -23.23
CA GLY A 180 -10.47 23.95 -23.70
C GLY A 180 -9.07 24.19 -23.14
N THR A 181 -8.31 23.13 -22.97
CA THR A 181 -6.88 23.19 -22.69
C THR A 181 -6.17 22.07 -23.43
N SER A 182 -4.96 22.32 -23.91
CA SER A 182 -4.14 21.31 -24.58
C SER A 182 -2.71 21.31 -24.07
N VAL A 183 -2.06 20.16 -24.14
CA VAL A 183 -0.64 20.03 -23.83
C VAL A 183 0.02 19.08 -24.81
N CYS A 184 1.27 19.40 -25.17
CA CYS A 184 2.14 18.50 -25.92
C CYS A 184 3.19 17.89 -24.97
N CYS A 185 3.28 16.57 -24.97
CA CYS A 185 4.25 15.79 -24.20
C CYS A 185 5.22 15.09 -25.14
N THR A 186 6.51 15.30 -24.95
CA THR A 186 7.59 14.70 -25.76
C THR A 186 8.43 13.76 -24.92
N LYS A 187 9.07 12.75 -25.53
CA LYS A 187 10.01 11.88 -24.82
C LYS A 187 11.10 12.69 -24.14
N ASP A 188 11.44 12.33 -22.92
CA ASP A 188 12.55 12.92 -22.18
C ASP A 188 13.88 12.44 -22.78
N PRO A 189 14.72 13.32 -23.35
CA PRO A 189 16.01 12.92 -23.91
C PRO A 189 16.97 12.34 -22.86
N LYS A 190 16.74 12.61 -21.57
CA LYS A 190 17.57 12.11 -20.46
C LYS A 190 17.11 10.75 -19.95
N PHE A 191 15.90 10.33 -20.30
CA PHE A 191 15.35 9.06 -19.85
C PHE A 191 15.87 7.93 -20.74
N LYS A 192 16.75 7.09 -20.17
CA LYS A 192 17.26 5.90 -20.83
C LYS A 192 16.32 4.73 -20.54
N THR A 193 15.51 4.33 -21.51
CA THR A 193 14.75 3.08 -21.43
C THR A 193 15.67 1.90 -21.76
N ASN A 194 15.56 0.81 -21.01
CA ASN A 194 16.08 -0.50 -21.43
C ASN A 194 15.19 -1.17 -22.50
N ILE A 195 14.06 -0.54 -22.83
CA ILE A 195 13.07 -1.01 -23.80
C ILE A 195 13.50 -0.50 -25.18
N THR A 196 13.76 -1.43 -26.10
CA THR A 196 13.89 -1.09 -27.53
C THR A 196 12.49 -0.87 -28.12
N THR A 197 12.38 0.04 -29.07
CA THR A 197 11.13 0.42 -29.75
C THR A 197 10.43 -0.74 -30.47
N ASP A 198 11.14 -1.85 -30.67
CA ASP A 198 10.66 -3.07 -31.33
C ASP A 198 10.00 -4.08 -30.35
N GLU A 199 10.08 -3.88 -29.03
CA GLU A 199 9.53 -4.83 -28.06
C GLU A 199 8.00 -4.75 -28.03
N LYS A 200 7.32 -5.81 -28.49
CA LYS A 200 5.85 -5.91 -28.56
C LYS A 200 5.16 -5.74 -27.20
N PHE A 201 5.81 -6.09 -26.09
CA PHE A 201 5.22 -6.12 -24.75
C PHE A 201 5.95 -5.18 -23.79
N LEU A 202 5.24 -4.69 -22.76
CA LEU A 202 5.88 -3.93 -21.69
C LEU A 202 6.65 -4.87 -20.75
N PRO A 203 7.77 -4.41 -20.15
CA PRO A 203 8.51 -5.19 -19.17
C PRO A 203 7.64 -5.42 -17.93
N ARG A 204 7.87 -6.56 -17.27
CA ARG A 204 7.25 -6.85 -15.97
C ARG A 204 7.71 -5.82 -14.96
N GLN A 205 6.77 -5.33 -14.16
CA GLN A 205 6.98 -4.32 -13.14
C GLN A 205 7.14 -4.96 -11.77
N ASN A 206 7.90 -4.29 -10.90
CA ASN A 206 8.06 -4.68 -9.50
C ASN A 206 6.97 -4.02 -8.64
N GLY A 207 6.49 -4.74 -7.63
CA GLY A 207 5.65 -4.20 -6.56
C GLY A 207 5.62 -5.18 -5.39
N ASP A 208 5.00 -4.77 -4.29
CA ASP A 208 4.92 -5.59 -3.07
C ASP A 208 4.21 -6.93 -3.34
N LEU A 209 3.16 -6.89 -4.17
CA LEU A 209 2.42 -8.05 -4.63
C LEU A 209 2.17 -7.91 -6.14
N THR A 210 2.29 -9.01 -6.87
CA THR A 210 1.95 -9.05 -8.30
C THR A 210 0.92 -10.14 -8.56
N ILE A 211 -0.07 -9.85 -9.38
CA ILE A 211 -1.08 -10.80 -9.81
C ILE A 211 -0.94 -10.99 -11.33
N MET A 212 -0.65 -12.22 -11.74
CA MET A 212 -0.57 -12.62 -13.15
C MET A 212 -1.91 -13.19 -13.58
N TYR A 213 -2.42 -12.72 -14.73
CA TYR A 213 -3.61 -13.24 -15.40
C TYR A 213 -3.17 -13.87 -16.73
N ASP A 214 -2.97 -15.17 -16.72
CA ASP A 214 -2.36 -15.93 -17.83
C ASP A 214 -3.40 -16.78 -18.55
N VAL A 215 -3.81 -16.37 -19.76
CA VAL A 215 -4.74 -17.14 -20.58
C VAL A 215 -4.01 -18.33 -21.19
N THR A 216 -4.36 -19.53 -20.76
CA THR A 216 -3.67 -20.78 -21.14
C THR A 216 -4.33 -21.49 -22.31
N ARG A 217 -5.64 -21.29 -22.51
CA ARG A 217 -6.42 -21.84 -23.63
C ARG A 217 -7.47 -20.83 -24.05
N THR A 218 -7.71 -20.72 -25.34
CA THR A 218 -8.74 -19.84 -25.90
C THR A 218 -9.66 -20.62 -26.84
N TYR A 219 -10.94 -20.35 -26.73
CA TYR A 219 -12.00 -20.81 -27.62
C TYR A 219 -12.72 -19.58 -28.18
N ASP A 220 -13.71 -19.79 -29.04
CA ASP A 220 -14.45 -18.67 -29.62
C ASP A 220 -15.22 -17.91 -28.53
N SER A 221 -16.02 -18.56 -27.69
CA SER A 221 -16.84 -17.90 -26.65
C SER A 221 -16.28 -17.95 -25.23
N SER A 222 -15.21 -18.70 -24.97
CA SER A 222 -14.64 -18.86 -23.63
C SER A 222 -13.13 -19.03 -23.66
N TYR A 223 -12.49 -18.91 -22.49
CA TYR A 223 -11.06 -19.16 -22.34
C TYR A 223 -10.75 -19.68 -20.94
N TRP A 224 -9.62 -20.38 -20.80
CA TRP A 224 -9.05 -20.77 -19.52
C TRP A 224 -7.97 -19.79 -19.12
N VAL A 225 -7.98 -19.42 -17.85
CA VAL A 225 -6.98 -18.54 -17.26
C VAL A 225 -6.43 -19.13 -15.97
N ASP A 226 -5.13 -18.96 -15.82
CA ASP A 226 -4.40 -19.22 -14.59
C ASP A 226 -4.14 -17.87 -13.91
N VAL A 227 -4.57 -17.74 -12.67
CA VAL A 227 -4.34 -16.54 -11.87
C VAL A 227 -3.31 -16.89 -10.81
N THR A 228 -2.19 -16.16 -10.79
CA THR A 228 -1.12 -16.37 -9.81
C THR A 228 -0.88 -15.08 -9.03
N ILE A 229 -1.11 -15.12 -7.73
CA ILE A 229 -0.79 -14.07 -6.76
C ILE A 229 0.61 -14.36 -6.22
N SER A 230 1.54 -13.43 -6.32
CA SER A 230 2.92 -13.58 -5.83
C SER A 230 3.27 -12.42 -4.90
N ASN A 231 3.77 -12.76 -3.71
CA ASN A 231 4.24 -11.81 -2.72
C ASN A 231 5.75 -11.63 -2.85
N HIS A 232 6.17 -10.38 -3.05
CA HIS A 232 7.58 -10.00 -3.16
C HIS A 232 8.04 -9.17 -1.97
N ASN A 233 7.13 -8.77 -1.08
CA ASN A 233 7.49 -7.98 0.08
C ASN A 233 8.13 -8.87 1.16
N PRO A 234 9.35 -8.54 1.64
CA PRO A 234 10.08 -9.38 2.59
C PRO A 234 9.40 -9.49 3.96
N LEU A 235 8.48 -8.61 4.32
CA LEU A 235 7.70 -8.71 5.56
C LEU A 235 6.20 -8.74 5.28
N GLY A 236 5.76 -8.80 4.02
CA GLY A 236 4.36 -8.84 3.67
C GLY A 236 3.79 -10.22 3.98
N ARG A 237 2.63 -10.25 4.62
CA ARG A 237 1.83 -11.46 4.82
C ARG A 237 0.40 -11.18 4.42
N LEU A 238 -0.24 -12.15 3.79
CA LEU A 238 -1.68 -12.15 3.60
C LEU A 238 -2.25 -13.44 4.18
N ASP A 239 -3.20 -13.32 5.08
CA ASP A 239 -4.01 -14.43 5.56
C ASP A 239 -5.46 -14.26 5.13
N ASN A 240 -6.12 -15.37 4.76
CA ASN A 240 -7.50 -15.39 4.26
C ASN A 240 -7.71 -14.38 3.12
N TRP A 241 -6.79 -14.36 2.14
CA TRP A 241 -6.90 -13.39 1.06
C TRP A 241 -8.26 -13.49 0.35
N ARG A 242 -8.82 -12.32 0.02
CA ARG A 242 -10.04 -12.12 -0.75
C ARG A 242 -9.68 -11.25 -1.94
N LEU A 243 -9.85 -11.80 -3.13
CA LEU A 243 -9.51 -11.16 -4.40
C LEU A 243 -10.79 -10.77 -5.14
N ASN A 244 -10.85 -9.52 -5.58
CA ASN A 244 -11.98 -8.93 -6.28
C ASN A 244 -11.51 -8.23 -7.55
N TRP A 245 -12.36 -8.18 -8.55
CA TRP A 245 -12.17 -7.41 -9.78
C TRP A 245 -13.53 -7.13 -10.41
N ASP A 246 -13.55 -6.29 -11.45
CA ASP A 246 -14.74 -5.97 -12.23
C ASP A 246 -14.67 -6.61 -13.62
N TRP A 247 -15.72 -7.35 -13.95
CA TRP A 247 -16.06 -7.70 -15.33
C TRP A 247 -16.58 -6.45 -16.04
N MET A 248 -15.95 -6.12 -17.16
CA MET A 248 -16.23 -4.89 -17.89
C MET A 248 -17.18 -5.12 -19.07
N ARG A 249 -17.37 -6.39 -19.46
CA ARG A 249 -18.20 -6.81 -20.60
C ARG A 249 -19.09 -7.99 -20.24
N ASP A 250 -19.65 -7.97 -19.03
CA ASP A 250 -20.61 -8.98 -18.54
C ASP A 250 -20.09 -10.43 -18.63
N GLU A 251 -18.77 -10.62 -18.58
CA GLU A 251 -18.16 -11.94 -18.48
C GLU A 251 -18.58 -12.66 -17.19
N PHE A 252 -18.53 -13.99 -17.19
CA PHE A 252 -18.91 -14.78 -16.02
C PHE A 252 -18.03 -16.01 -15.84
N ILE A 253 -17.98 -16.50 -14.60
CA ILE A 253 -17.15 -17.62 -14.18
C ILE A 253 -17.95 -18.90 -14.35
N TYR A 254 -17.52 -19.75 -15.29
CA TYR A 254 -18.15 -21.03 -15.53
C TYR A 254 -17.67 -22.09 -14.54
N THR A 255 -16.36 -22.28 -14.36
CA THR A 255 -15.81 -23.24 -13.39
C THR A 255 -14.46 -22.78 -12.86
N MET A 256 -14.04 -23.30 -11.70
CA MET A 256 -12.80 -22.91 -11.01
C MET A 256 -12.12 -24.12 -10.33
N LYS A 257 -10.79 -24.07 -10.24
CA LYS A 257 -9.95 -24.98 -9.44
C LYS A 257 -8.89 -24.20 -8.66
N GLY A 258 -8.60 -24.61 -7.44
CA GLY A 258 -7.61 -24.01 -6.53
C GLY A 258 -8.15 -22.82 -5.72
N ALA A 259 -9.25 -22.21 -6.14
CA ALA A 259 -9.94 -21.14 -5.43
C ALA A 259 -11.44 -21.20 -5.74
N TYR A 260 -12.24 -20.43 -5.02
CA TYR A 260 -13.68 -20.47 -5.15
C TYR A 260 -14.35 -19.10 -4.91
N PRO A 261 -15.46 -18.78 -5.59
CA PRO A 261 -16.22 -17.58 -5.27
C PRO A 261 -16.86 -17.70 -3.88
N THR A 262 -16.97 -16.60 -3.15
CA THR A 262 -17.68 -16.59 -1.86
C THR A 262 -19.19 -16.74 -2.01
N ASN A 263 -19.73 -16.27 -3.14
CA ASN A 263 -21.14 -16.43 -3.50
C ASN A 263 -21.25 -17.27 -4.76
N ILE A 264 -22.03 -18.35 -4.68
CA ILE A 264 -22.28 -19.27 -5.79
C ILE A 264 -23.74 -19.10 -6.18
N ASP A 265 -23.98 -18.24 -7.14
CA ASP A 265 -25.31 -17.99 -7.67
C ASP A 265 -25.26 -17.85 -9.18
N SER A 266 -25.97 -18.75 -9.85
CA SER A 266 -26.14 -18.76 -11.31
C SER A 266 -27.44 -18.12 -11.76
N SER A 267 -28.35 -17.75 -10.85
CA SER A 267 -29.68 -17.20 -11.15
C SER A 267 -29.57 -15.96 -12.04
N ASP A 268 -28.65 -15.05 -11.70
CA ASP A 268 -28.42 -13.83 -12.47
C ASP A 268 -27.95 -14.11 -13.90
N CYS A 269 -27.16 -15.18 -14.12
CA CYS A 269 -26.84 -15.58 -15.49
C CYS A 269 -28.06 -16.17 -16.19
N ILE A 270 -28.77 -17.11 -15.54
CA ILE A 270 -29.86 -17.88 -16.14
C ILE A 270 -30.98 -16.95 -16.60
N PHE A 271 -31.37 -16.00 -15.76
CA PHE A 271 -32.44 -15.03 -16.07
C PHE A 271 -31.92 -13.72 -16.70
N GLY A 272 -30.60 -13.60 -16.87
CA GLY A 272 -29.95 -12.41 -17.40
C GLY A 272 -29.60 -12.48 -18.89
N ARG A 273 -28.67 -11.61 -19.28
CA ARG A 273 -28.18 -11.52 -20.67
C ARG A 273 -27.42 -12.78 -21.09
N GLN A 274 -26.73 -13.40 -20.15
CA GLN A 274 -25.92 -14.60 -20.34
C GLN A 274 -26.80 -15.78 -20.75
N GLY A 275 -27.88 -16.07 -20.03
CA GLY A 275 -28.85 -17.13 -20.35
C GLY A 275 -29.63 -16.87 -21.63
N THR A 276 -29.94 -15.60 -21.91
CA THR A 276 -30.57 -15.22 -23.19
C THR A 276 -29.67 -15.51 -24.39
N TYR A 277 -28.36 -15.28 -24.24
CA TYR A 277 -27.37 -15.45 -25.30
C TYR A 277 -26.91 -16.92 -25.44
N TYR A 278 -26.54 -17.56 -24.33
CA TYR A 278 -26.03 -18.94 -24.27
C TYR A 278 -27.15 -19.96 -24.05
N ARG A 279 -28.06 -20.09 -25.02
CA ARG A 279 -29.25 -20.96 -24.88
C ARG A 279 -28.93 -22.45 -24.71
N ASP A 280 -27.86 -22.91 -25.32
CA ASP A 280 -27.44 -24.32 -25.32
C ASP A 280 -26.42 -24.64 -24.22
N LEU A 281 -26.02 -23.65 -23.41
CA LEU A 281 -25.07 -23.85 -22.33
C LEU A 281 -25.77 -24.45 -21.12
N ASP A 282 -25.18 -25.50 -20.55
CA ASP A 282 -25.61 -26.01 -19.25
C ASP A 282 -25.13 -25.08 -18.13
N PHE A 283 -26.06 -24.33 -17.55
CA PHE A 283 -25.79 -23.41 -16.45
C PHE A 283 -25.57 -24.11 -15.09
N ALA A 284 -25.74 -25.44 -14.99
CA ALA A 284 -25.56 -26.17 -13.73
C ALA A 284 -24.14 -26.04 -13.16
N ASN A 285 -23.14 -25.86 -14.03
CA ASN A 285 -21.74 -25.71 -13.60
C ASN A 285 -21.37 -24.26 -13.26
N VAL A 286 -22.15 -23.27 -13.72
CA VAL A 286 -21.82 -21.85 -13.59
C VAL A 286 -21.70 -21.47 -12.12
N LEU A 287 -20.54 -20.92 -11.76
CA LEU A 287 -20.22 -20.60 -10.38
C LEU A 287 -20.64 -19.18 -9.98
N ASN A 288 -20.41 -18.18 -10.83
CA ASN A 288 -20.67 -16.79 -10.45
C ASN A 288 -20.89 -15.89 -11.68
N CYS A 289 -21.92 -15.04 -11.56
CA CYS A 289 -22.39 -14.11 -12.59
C CYS A 289 -22.33 -12.66 -12.14
N GLU A 290 -21.87 -12.42 -10.92
CA GLU A 290 -21.77 -11.08 -10.37
C GLU A 290 -20.75 -10.29 -11.18
N LYS A 291 -21.05 -9.02 -11.47
CA LYS A 291 -20.10 -8.12 -12.14
C LYS A 291 -18.79 -7.98 -11.36
N ARG A 292 -18.86 -8.09 -10.02
CA ARG A 292 -17.71 -8.03 -9.11
C ARG A 292 -17.68 -9.25 -8.20
N PRO A 293 -17.12 -10.39 -8.66
CA PRO A 293 -16.97 -11.56 -7.80
C PRO A 293 -15.99 -11.29 -6.66
N THR A 294 -16.16 -12.02 -5.56
CA THR A 294 -15.12 -12.17 -4.53
C THR A 294 -14.61 -13.59 -4.54
N ILE A 295 -13.32 -13.78 -4.79
CA ILE A 295 -12.66 -15.08 -4.83
C ILE A 295 -11.84 -15.27 -3.55
N ILE A 296 -11.91 -16.47 -3.00
CA ILE A 296 -11.14 -16.92 -1.84
C ILE A 296 -10.41 -18.22 -2.17
N ASP A 297 -9.31 -18.47 -1.47
CA ASP A 297 -8.62 -19.75 -1.54
C ASP A 297 -9.44 -20.87 -0.88
N LEU A 298 -9.09 -22.11 -1.21
CA LEU A 298 -9.69 -23.29 -0.61
C LEU A 298 -9.02 -23.66 0.72
N PRO A 299 -9.69 -24.45 1.59
CA PRO A 299 -9.05 -24.99 2.78
C PRO A 299 -8.07 -26.13 2.46
N PRO A 300 -7.08 -26.40 3.34
CA PRO A 300 -6.12 -27.51 3.18
C PRO A 300 -6.76 -28.88 2.95
N THR A 301 -7.96 -29.10 3.50
CA THR A 301 -8.73 -30.35 3.31
C THR A 301 -9.12 -30.59 1.85
N LYS A 302 -9.15 -29.55 1.01
CA LYS A 302 -9.48 -29.61 -0.41
C LYS A 302 -8.27 -29.69 -1.33
N TYR A 303 -7.05 -29.67 -0.81
CA TYR A 303 -5.83 -29.69 -1.64
C TYR A 303 -5.77 -30.91 -2.58
N ASN A 304 -6.15 -32.09 -2.10
CA ASN A 304 -6.13 -33.34 -2.89
C ASN A 304 -7.43 -33.63 -3.66
N ASP A 305 -8.42 -32.74 -3.61
CA ASP A 305 -9.70 -32.87 -4.31
C ASP A 305 -9.47 -32.77 -5.83
N THR A 306 -10.00 -33.71 -6.61
CA THR A 306 -9.80 -33.75 -8.07
C THR A 306 -10.56 -32.67 -8.81
N ASP A 307 -11.68 -32.22 -8.26
CA ASP A 307 -12.60 -31.32 -8.93
C ASP A 307 -12.30 -29.88 -8.53
N LEU A 308 -12.05 -29.62 -7.25
CA LEU A 308 -11.80 -28.29 -6.73
C LEU A 308 -10.32 -27.99 -6.48
N GLY A 309 -9.50 -29.00 -6.17
CA GLY A 309 -8.11 -28.82 -5.72
C GLY A 309 -7.07 -29.14 -6.80
N LYS A 310 -5.98 -29.78 -6.38
CA LYS A 310 -4.84 -30.22 -7.20
C LYS A 310 -4.21 -29.14 -8.06
N ILE A 311 -4.23 -27.90 -7.59
CA ILE A 311 -3.49 -26.78 -8.18
C ILE A 311 -2.25 -26.50 -7.30
N PRO A 312 -1.04 -26.41 -7.89
CA PRO A 312 0.15 -26.03 -7.14
C PRO A 312 -0.04 -24.70 -6.40
N PHE A 313 0.50 -24.60 -5.19
CA PHE A 313 0.42 -23.41 -4.35
C PHE A 313 -1.01 -23.02 -3.88
N CYS A 314 -2.03 -23.84 -4.16
CA CYS A 314 -3.39 -23.61 -3.66
C CYS A 314 -3.62 -24.14 -2.25
N CYS A 315 -4.80 -23.81 -1.77
CA CYS A 315 -5.56 -24.51 -0.77
C CYS A 315 -4.97 -24.38 0.63
N ARG A 316 -4.61 -23.16 1.02
CA ARG A 316 -3.99 -22.83 2.31
C ARG A 316 -4.81 -21.80 3.10
N ASN A 317 -6.14 -21.82 2.95
CA ASN A 317 -7.03 -20.78 3.53
C ASN A 317 -6.55 -19.37 3.18
N GLY A 318 -5.91 -19.19 2.01
CA GLY A 318 -5.47 -17.89 1.56
C GLY A 318 -4.26 -17.35 2.31
N THR A 319 -3.43 -18.23 2.87
CA THR A 319 -2.14 -17.88 3.47
C THR A 319 -1.09 -17.68 2.38
N ILE A 320 -0.49 -16.50 2.32
CA ILE A 320 0.68 -16.16 1.51
C ILE A 320 1.74 -15.55 2.44
N LEU A 321 2.84 -16.29 2.62
CA LEU A 321 3.94 -15.89 3.50
C LEU A 321 4.92 -14.94 2.79
N PRO A 322 5.75 -14.20 3.54
CA PRO A 322 6.85 -13.46 2.95
C PRO A 322 7.94 -14.40 2.40
N PRO A 323 8.61 -14.03 1.30
CA PRO A 323 9.69 -14.82 0.71
C PRO A 323 10.91 -14.96 1.62
N SER A 324 11.09 -14.07 2.59
CA SER A 324 12.16 -14.22 3.59
C SER A 324 11.88 -15.33 4.61
N MET A 325 10.62 -15.74 4.77
CA MET A 325 10.21 -16.81 5.66
C MET A 325 10.18 -18.14 4.92
N ASP A 326 9.42 -18.20 3.82
CA ASP A 326 9.35 -19.38 2.96
C ASP A 326 8.97 -19.00 1.50
N PRO A 327 9.95 -19.01 0.58
CA PRO A 327 9.71 -18.73 -0.84
C PRO A 327 8.67 -19.67 -1.47
N SER A 328 8.58 -20.93 -1.03
CA SER A 328 7.64 -21.92 -1.57
C SER A 328 6.19 -21.63 -1.19
N MET A 329 5.99 -20.85 -0.11
CA MET A 329 4.68 -20.43 0.38
C MET A 329 4.32 -18.99 0.01
N SER A 330 5.14 -18.32 -0.81
CA SER A 330 5.03 -16.89 -1.16
C SER A 330 4.16 -16.60 -2.39
N SER A 331 3.47 -17.60 -2.93
CA SER A 331 2.54 -17.44 -4.05
C SER A 331 1.28 -18.24 -3.83
N SER A 332 0.13 -17.84 -4.38
CA SER A 332 -1.09 -18.63 -4.46
C SER A 332 -1.57 -18.66 -5.91
N ARG A 333 -2.13 -19.79 -6.36
CA ARG A 333 -2.55 -19.98 -7.75
C ARG A 333 -3.87 -20.70 -7.83
N PHE A 334 -4.69 -20.29 -8.79
CA PHE A 334 -5.94 -20.94 -9.15
C PHE A 334 -6.19 -20.84 -10.66
N GLN A 335 -7.09 -21.66 -11.17
CA GLN A 335 -7.51 -21.68 -12.56
C GLN A 335 -9.01 -21.44 -12.66
N MET A 336 -9.44 -20.78 -13.72
CA MET A 336 -10.86 -20.62 -14.01
C MET A 336 -11.16 -20.61 -15.51
N GLN A 337 -12.36 -21.06 -15.85
CA GLN A 337 -12.92 -20.91 -17.18
C GLN A 337 -13.87 -19.71 -17.20
N VAL A 338 -13.61 -18.78 -18.10
CA VAL A 338 -14.38 -17.55 -18.26
C VAL A 338 -15.12 -17.58 -19.59
N PHE A 339 -16.40 -17.25 -19.57
CA PHE A 339 -17.20 -17.04 -20.78
C PHE A 339 -17.31 -15.55 -21.09
N LYS A 340 -17.17 -15.23 -22.38
CA LYS A 340 -17.22 -13.87 -22.91
C LYS A 340 -18.64 -13.50 -23.30
N MET A 341 -18.92 -12.22 -23.50
CA MET A 341 -20.18 -11.76 -24.09
C MET A 341 -19.93 -10.94 -25.36
N PRO A 342 -20.90 -10.88 -26.29
CA PRO A 342 -20.84 -9.97 -27.43
C PRO A 342 -20.50 -8.52 -27.00
N PRO A 343 -19.64 -7.80 -27.74
CA PRO A 343 -19.13 -8.14 -29.07
C PRO A 343 -17.83 -8.98 -29.09
N ASP A 344 -17.21 -9.29 -27.95
CA ASP A 344 -15.85 -9.86 -27.87
C ASP A 344 -15.83 -11.40 -27.93
N LEU A 345 -16.32 -11.97 -29.04
CA LEU A 345 -16.46 -13.42 -29.21
C LEU A 345 -15.37 -14.03 -30.09
N ASN A 346 -14.32 -13.28 -30.41
CA ASN A 346 -13.20 -13.82 -31.18
C ASN A 346 -12.16 -14.44 -30.24
N ARG A 347 -11.60 -15.61 -30.59
CA ARG A 347 -10.53 -16.28 -29.83
C ARG A 347 -9.29 -15.42 -29.57
N SER A 348 -9.04 -14.43 -30.42
CA SER A 348 -7.91 -13.49 -30.31
C SER A 348 -8.23 -12.22 -29.53
N GLN A 349 -9.51 -11.89 -29.35
CA GLN A 349 -9.97 -10.74 -28.58
C GLN A 349 -10.11 -11.16 -27.12
N LEU A 350 -9.12 -10.82 -26.32
CA LEU A 350 -9.04 -11.14 -24.91
C LEU A 350 -8.84 -9.85 -24.13
N SER A 351 -9.73 -9.60 -23.17
CA SER A 351 -9.71 -8.43 -22.30
C SER A 351 -9.58 -8.91 -20.85
N PRO A 352 -8.59 -8.44 -20.07
CA PRO A 352 -8.51 -8.79 -18.66
C PRO A 352 -9.55 -8.00 -17.85
N PRO A 353 -10.02 -8.53 -16.71
CA PRO A 353 -10.88 -7.78 -15.81
C PRO A 353 -10.11 -6.58 -15.21
N GLN A 354 -10.86 -5.61 -14.70
CA GLN A 354 -10.33 -4.32 -14.23
C GLN A 354 -10.55 -4.14 -12.73
N ASN A 355 -10.05 -3.04 -12.16
CA ASN A 355 -10.32 -2.65 -10.77
C ASN A 355 -9.99 -3.74 -9.74
N TRP A 356 -8.84 -4.39 -9.91
CA TRP A 356 -8.36 -5.45 -9.03
C TRP A 356 -8.18 -4.94 -7.60
N LYS A 357 -8.63 -5.72 -6.62
CA LYS A 357 -8.46 -5.42 -5.20
C LYS A 357 -8.20 -6.71 -4.44
N ILE A 358 -7.26 -6.66 -3.52
CA ILE A 358 -6.93 -7.77 -2.64
C ILE A 358 -6.91 -7.30 -1.19
N SER A 359 -7.52 -8.10 -0.33
CA SER A 359 -7.62 -7.85 1.11
C SER A 359 -7.49 -9.17 1.87
N GLY A 360 -7.32 -9.13 3.18
CA GLY A 360 -7.25 -10.30 4.06
C GLY A 360 -7.65 -9.95 5.49
N THR A 361 -7.36 -10.84 6.45
CA THR A 361 -7.61 -10.58 7.88
C THR A 361 -6.40 -9.92 8.55
N LEU A 362 -5.20 -10.42 8.25
CA LEU A 362 -3.92 -9.90 8.70
C LEU A 362 -3.10 -9.55 7.47
N ASN A 363 -3.27 -8.33 6.98
CA ASN A 363 -2.59 -7.87 5.79
C ASN A 363 -2.46 -6.35 5.79
N PRO A 364 -1.38 -5.81 5.20
CA PRO A 364 -1.34 -4.41 4.85
C PRO A 364 -2.42 -4.07 3.81
N ASP A 365 -2.90 -2.83 3.81
CA ASP A 365 -3.83 -2.37 2.77
C ASP A 365 -3.08 -2.28 1.44
N TYR A 366 -3.60 -2.95 0.41
CA TYR A 366 -3.02 -2.93 -0.93
C TYR A 366 -3.81 -2.03 -1.87
N LYS A 367 -3.09 -1.26 -2.69
CA LYS A 367 -3.65 -0.57 -3.84
C LYS A 367 -3.07 -1.14 -5.13
N CYS A 368 -3.95 -1.67 -5.98
CA CYS A 368 -3.58 -2.29 -7.25
C CYS A 368 -3.81 -1.34 -8.42
N GLY A 369 -2.89 -1.37 -9.39
CA GLY A 369 -3.04 -0.67 -10.67
C GLY A 369 -3.85 -1.48 -11.69
N PRO A 370 -4.08 -0.92 -12.90
CA PRO A 370 -4.70 -1.64 -14.00
C PRO A 370 -3.78 -2.76 -14.51
N PRO A 371 -4.35 -3.82 -15.12
CA PRO A 371 -3.57 -4.88 -15.75
C PRO A 371 -2.77 -4.35 -16.94
N VAL A 372 -1.46 -4.61 -16.91
CA VAL A 372 -0.52 -4.23 -17.98
C VAL A 372 -0.20 -5.45 -18.82
N ARG A 373 -0.22 -5.29 -20.15
CA ARG A 373 0.10 -6.37 -21.08
C ARG A 373 1.61 -6.64 -21.08
N VAL A 374 2.01 -7.86 -20.75
CA VAL A 374 3.42 -8.28 -20.64
C VAL A 374 3.72 -9.47 -21.56
N SER A 375 5.00 -9.85 -21.64
CA SER A 375 5.40 -11.06 -22.35
C SER A 375 4.68 -12.30 -21.78
N PRO A 376 4.24 -13.23 -22.65
CA PRO A 376 3.58 -14.45 -22.21
C PRO A 376 4.39 -15.20 -21.15
N SER A 377 3.73 -15.63 -20.07
CA SER A 377 4.34 -16.49 -19.07
C SER A 377 4.65 -17.87 -19.65
N GLU A 378 5.80 -18.41 -19.28
CA GLU A 378 6.21 -19.78 -19.58
C GLU A 378 6.09 -20.64 -18.33
N THR A 379 5.46 -21.80 -18.47
CA THR A 379 5.34 -22.80 -17.40
C THR A 379 5.88 -24.14 -17.86
N PRO A 380 6.58 -24.92 -17.02
CA PRO A 380 7.02 -26.27 -17.38
C PRO A 380 5.85 -27.15 -17.84
N ASP A 381 6.11 -28.03 -18.80
CA ASP A 381 5.07 -28.92 -19.33
C ASP A 381 4.56 -29.87 -18.22
N PRO A 382 3.24 -29.92 -17.97
CA PRO A 382 2.66 -30.81 -16.95
C PRO A 382 2.91 -32.29 -17.19
N SER A 383 3.22 -32.72 -18.42
CA SER A 383 3.53 -34.11 -18.77
C SER A 383 4.92 -34.56 -18.30
N GLY A 384 5.75 -33.66 -17.76
CA GLY A 384 7.11 -33.95 -17.32
C GLY A 384 8.14 -33.95 -18.46
N ILE A 385 7.73 -33.60 -19.67
CA ILE A 385 8.64 -33.36 -20.80
C ILE A 385 9.42 -32.07 -20.51
N ALA A 386 10.72 -32.07 -20.82
CA ALA A 386 11.61 -30.91 -20.66
C ALA A 386 11.32 -29.83 -21.72
N SER A 387 10.13 -29.25 -21.65
CA SER A 387 9.64 -28.17 -22.52
C SER A 387 8.80 -27.19 -21.71
N ASN A 388 8.76 -25.94 -22.13
CA ASN A 388 7.90 -24.93 -21.55
C ASN A 388 6.66 -24.71 -22.41
N LYS A 389 5.50 -24.60 -21.78
CA LYS A 389 4.27 -24.16 -22.39
C LYS A 389 4.09 -22.66 -22.15
N SER A 390 3.96 -21.89 -23.23
CA SER A 390 3.66 -20.46 -23.18
C SER A 390 2.15 -20.23 -23.00
N ALA A 391 1.79 -19.23 -22.20
CA ALA A 391 0.46 -18.65 -22.22
C ALA A 391 0.16 -18.04 -23.61
N MET A 392 -1.12 -17.99 -23.99
CA MET A 392 -1.56 -17.27 -25.19
C MET A 392 -1.49 -15.75 -24.97
N ALA A 393 -1.69 -15.34 -23.72
CA ALA A 393 -1.87 -13.96 -23.34
C ALA A 393 -1.61 -13.76 -21.85
N SER A 394 -0.79 -12.79 -21.47
CA SER A 394 -0.44 -12.50 -20.08
C SER A 394 -0.63 -11.04 -19.73
N TRP A 395 -1.27 -10.77 -18.60
CA TRP A 395 -1.31 -9.46 -17.99
C TRP A 395 -0.77 -9.52 -16.56
N GLN A 396 -0.08 -8.45 -16.17
CA GLN A 396 0.42 -8.27 -14.83
C GLN A 396 -0.33 -7.12 -14.16
N VAL A 397 -0.85 -7.37 -12.97
CA VAL A 397 -1.38 -6.37 -12.07
C VAL A 397 -0.36 -6.19 -10.94
N VAL A 398 0.01 -4.94 -10.67
CA VAL A 398 0.93 -4.59 -9.60
C VAL A 398 0.14 -3.98 -8.45
N CYS A 399 0.33 -4.51 -7.25
CA CYS A 399 -0.29 -4.02 -6.03
C CYS A 399 0.81 -3.62 -5.03
N ASN A 400 0.69 -2.43 -4.47
CA ASN A 400 1.63 -1.90 -3.48
C ASN A 400 0.92 -1.63 -2.17
N ILE A 401 1.67 -1.76 -1.07
CA ILE A 401 1.21 -1.47 0.28
C ILE A 401 0.98 0.03 0.41
N THR A 402 -0.21 0.40 0.88
CA THR A 402 -0.58 1.75 1.23
C THR A 402 -0.80 1.84 2.73
N GLN A 403 -0.05 2.69 3.43
CA GLN A 403 -0.39 3.07 4.81
C GLN A 403 -1.02 4.46 4.80
N ALA A 404 -2.27 4.55 5.25
CA ALA A 404 -2.88 5.85 5.49
C ALA A 404 -2.11 6.58 6.60
N LYS A 405 -1.78 7.85 6.36
CA LYS A 405 -1.06 8.68 7.33
C LYS A 405 -1.88 8.79 8.62
N GLY A 406 -1.33 8.29 9.73
CA GLY A 406 -2.01 8.30 11.03
C GLY A 406 -2.94 7.12 11.29
N ALA A 407 -2.91 6.08 10.45
CA ALA A 407 -3.62 4.83 10.74
C ALA A 407 -3.15 4.22 12.08
N PRO A 408 -4.07 3.67 12.89
CA PRO A 408 -3.71 2.99 14.12
C PRO A 408 -2.78 1.80 13.82
N ARG A 409 -1.85 1.54 14.74
CA ARG A 409 -0.99 0.35 14.67
C ARG A 409 -1.83 -0.88 15.00
N LYS A 410 -1.28 -2.08 14.82
CA LYS A 410 -2.05 -3.33 15.00
C LYS A 410 -1.55 -4.20 16.16
N CYS A 411 -0.39 -3.83 16.68
CA CYS A 411 0.23 -4.44 17.85
C CYS A 411 0.88 -3.38 18.75
N CYS A 412 1.07 -3.72 20.02
CA CYS A 412 1.67 -2.86 21.03
C CYS A 412 2.98 -3.48 21.56
N VAL A 413 4.04 -2.68 21.63
CA VAL A 413 5.31 -3.08 22.24
C VAL A 413 5.43 -2.46 23.62
N SER A 414 5.93 -3.24 24.58
CA SER A 414 6.33 -2.76 25.90
C SER A 414 7.82 -2.97 26.13
N PHE A 415 8.45 -2.03 26.81
CA PHE A 415 9.87 -2.09 27.17
C PHE A 415 10.04 -2.32 28.66
N SER A 416 10.97 -3.19 29.01
CA SER A 416 11.42 -3.39 30.38
C SER A 416 12.91 -3.71 30.40
N ALA A 417 13.54 -3.61 31.56
CA ALA A 417 14.98 -3.86 31.68
C ALA A 417 15.31 -4.38 33.08
N TYR A 418 16.39 -5.15 33.22
CA TYR A 418 16.86 -5.66 34.51
C TYR A 418 17.17 -4.56 35.54
N TYR A 419 17.42 -3.33 35.09
CA TYR A 419 17.73 -2.16 35.94
C TYR A 419 16.52 -1.25 36.22
N ASN A 420 15.31 -1.64 35.79
CA ASN A 420 14.07 -0.89 36.02
C ASN A 420 12.95 -1.84 36.46
N GLU A 421 12.32 -1.53 37.59
CA GLU A 421 11.26 -2.38 38.18
C GLU A 421 9.90 -2.24 37.46
N SER A 422 9.78 -1.31 36.52
CA SER A 422 8.56 -1.03 35.78
C SER A 422 8.65 -1.49 34.32
N VAL A 423 7.48 -1.75 33.75
CA VAL A 423 7.27 -1.95 32.32
C VAL A 423 6.69 -0.68 31.73
N ILE A 424 7.28 -0.22 30.63
CA ILE A 424 6.82 0.94 29.88
C ILE A 424 5.96 0.44 28.71
N PRO A 425 4.63 0.63 28.75
CA PRO A 425 3.75 0.23 27.65
C PRO A 425 3.89 1.15 26.43
N CYS A 426 3.31 0.74 25.30
CA CYS A 426 3.12 1.61 24.15
C CYS A 426 2.10 2.72 24.46
N LYS A 427 1.87 3.60 23.47
CA LYS A 427 0.91 4.70 23.59
C LYS A 427 -0.53 4.20 23.85
N THR A 428 -1.30 5.02 24.56
CA THR A 428 -2.74 4.83 24.72
C THR A 428 -3.43 4.81 23.35
N CYS A 429 -4.46 3.97 23.21
CA CYS A 429 -5.18 3.78 21.96
C CYS A 429 -4.27 3.40 20.77
N ALA A 430 -3.15 2.69 21.01
CA ALA A 430 -2.20 2.30 19.95
C ALA A 430 -2.87 1.61 18.76
N CYS A 431 -3.85 0.75 19.02
CA CYS A 431 -4.64 0.03 18.01
C CYS A 431 -6.02 0.63 17.72
N GLY A 432 -6.21 1.88 18.13
CA GLY A 432 -7.46 2.61 17.97
C GLY A 432 -8.38 2.47 19.19
N CYS A 433 -9.16 3.50 19.47
CA CYS A 433 -10.17 3.51 20.51
C CYS A 433 -11.57 3.65 19.89
N PRO A 434 -12.60 2.96 20.41
CA PRO A 434 -13.96 3.12 19.97
C PRO A 434 -14.44 4.59 20.06
N SER A 435 -15.42 4.94 19.22
CA SER A 435 -16.10 6.23 19.33
C SER A 435 -16.82 6.32 20.69
N ASN A 436 -16.64 7.43 21.42
CA ASN A 436 -17.16 7.72 22.77
C ASN A 436 -16.32 7.25 23.98
N THR A 437 -15.16 6.62 23.80
CA THR A 437 -14.33 6.17 24.94
C THR A 437 -13.76 7.32 25.78
N GLY A 438 -13.66 8.52 25.21
CA GLY A 438 -13.17 9.73 25.89
C GLY A 438 -13.99 10.19 27.11
N LYS A 439 -15.15 9.58 27.37
CA LYS A 439 -15.97 9.83 28.57
C LYS A 439 -15.54 8.97 29.77
N THR A 440 -14.90 7.82 29.54
CA THR A 440 -14.56 6.83 30.57
C THR A 440 -13.07 6.83 30.90
N CYS A 441 -12.23 7.03 29.89
CA CYS A 441 -10.78 7.11 30.02
C CYS A 441 -10.21 8.20 29.08
N SER A 442 -9.02 8.69 29.39
CA SER A 442 -8.32 9.63 28.53
C SER A 442 -7.69 8.92 27.35
N THR A 443 -8.08 9.30 26.13
CA THR A 443 -7.51 8.79 24.87
C THR A 443 -6.18 9.44 24.51
N THR A 444 -5.74 10.46 25.25
CA THR A 444 -4.55 11.26 24.95
C THR A 444 -3.53 11.28 26.08
N ALA A 445 -3.92 10.90 27.30
CA ALA A 445 -2.99 10.79 28.41
C ALA A 445 -1.90 9.75 28.09
N PRO A 446 -0.65 9.97 28.52
CA PRO A 446 0.40 8.97 28.44
C PRO A 446 -0.01 7.69 29.17
N ALA A 447 0.42 6.55 28.64
CA ALA A 447 0.19 5.27 29.30
C ALA A 447 1.00 5.18 30.61
N ILE A 448 0.40 4.59 31.65
CA ILE A 448 1.00 4.49 32.98
C ILE A 448 1.95 3.30 33.06
N LEU A 449 3.01 3.45 33.84
CA LEU A 449 3.98 2.40 34.11
C LEU A 449 3.30 1.20 34.80
N LEU A 450 3.64 -0.01 34.36
CA LEU A 450 3.03 -1.25 34.84
C LEU A 450 4.03 -2.07 35.66
N PRO A 451 3.60 -2.80 36.70
CA PRO A 451 4.40 -3.86 37.27
C PRO A 451 4.53 -5.03 36.26
N PRO A 452 5.64 -5.80 36.25
CA PRO A 452 5.87 -6.86 35.27
C PRO A 452 4.76 -7.92 35.18
N GLU A 453 4.12 -8.25 36.29
CA GLU A 453 3.07 -9.26 36.36
C GLU A 453 1.78 -8.81 35.64
N ALA A 454 1.60 -7.50 35.44
CA ALA A 454 0.43 -6.98 34.72
C ALA A 454 0.45 -7.32 33.22
N LEU A 455 1.60 -7.69 32.64
CA LEU A 455 1.70 -8.12 31.25
C LEU A 455 0.93 -9.40 30.93
N LEU A 456 0.62 -10.22 31.94
CA LEU A 456 -0.15 -11.47 31.80
C LEU A 456 -1.64 -11.30 32.13
N VAL A 457 -2.08 -10.07 32.38
CA VAL A 457 -3.45 -9.76 32.79
C VAL A 457 -4.15 -9.02 31.65
N PRO A 458 -5.44 -9.28 31.36
CA PRO A 458 -6.24 -8.50 30.42
C PRO A 458 -6.30 -7.03 30.80
N PHE A 459 -6.49 -6.15 29.81
CA PHE A 459 -6.41 -4.70 30.02
C PHE A 459 -7.37 -4.18 31.10
N GLU A 460 -8.61 -4.69 31.15
CA GLU A 460 -9.63 -4.29 32.12
C GLU A 460 -9.11 -4.42 33.56
N ASN A 461 -8.36 -5.50 33.82
CA ASN A 461 -7.84 -5.84 35.13
C ASN A 461 -6.42 -5.26 35.39
N ARG A 462 -5.73 -4.77 34.35
CA ARG A 462 -4.44 -4.07 34.49
C ARG A 462 -4.58 -2.75 35.23
N SER A 463 -5.69 -2.04 35.04
CA SER A 463 -5.90 -0.70 35.63
C SER A 463 -5.80 -0.70 37.15
N ALA A 464 -6.43 -1.67 37.83
CA ALA A 464 -6.35 -1.81 39.28
C ALA A 464 -4.92 -2.08 39.77
N LYS A 465 -4.17 -2.95 39.07
CA LYS A 465 -2.77 -3.25 39.38
C LYS A 465 -1.86 -2.05 39.13
N ALA A 466 -2.11 -1.30 38.06
CA ALA A 466 -1.35 -0.09 37.72
C ALA A 466 -1.54 1.00 38.79
N ILE A 467 -2.77 1.22 39.27
CA ILE A 467 -3.07 2.19 40.33
C ILE A 467 -2.37 1.77 41.63
N ALA A 468 -2.56 0.53 42.07
CA ALA A 468 -1.94 0.03 43.30
C ALA A 468 -0.39 0.11 43.24
N TRP A 469 0.21 -0.19 42.09
CA TRP A 469 1.64 -0.04 41.88
C TRP A 469 2.10 1.41 41.88
N ALA A 470 1.37 2.31 41.21
CA ALA A 470 1.66 3.73 41.18
C ALA A 470 1.60 4.34 42.59
N ASP A 471 0.61 3.96 43.40
CA ASP A 471 0.49 4.38 44.79
C ASP A 471 1.69 3.91 45.63
N LEU A 472 2.08 2.63 45.49
CA LEU A 472 3.24 2.05 46.17
C LEU A 472 4.57 2.70 45.76
N LYS A 473 4.69 3.16 44.52
CA LYS A 473 5.90 3.77 43.96
C LYS A 473 5.86 5.31 43.96
N HIS A 474 4.80 5.90 44.51
CA HIS A 474 4.55 7.35 44.50
C HIS A 474 4.64 7.97 43.09
N LEU A 475 4.11 7.27 42.09
CA LEU A 475 4.07 7.71 40.70
C LEU A 475 2.78 8.50 40.42
N PRO A 476 2.83 9.54 39.58
CA PRO A 476 1.65 10.30 39.21
C PRO A 476 0.68 9.44 38.39
N THR A 477 -0.61 9.51 38.72
CA THR A 477 -1.70 8.91 37.95
C THR A 477 -2.57 10.02 37.34
N SER A 478 -3.18 9.76 36.17
CA SER A 478 -4.10 10.70 35.55
C SER A 478 -5.55 10.38 35.93
N ASN A 479 -6.38 11.41 36.09
CA ASN A 479 -7.83 11.26 36.22
C ASN A 479 -8.52 12.13 35.16
N PRO A 480 -9.22 11.54 34.17
CA PRO A 480 -9.49 10.12 34.00
C PRO A 480 -8.22 9.31 33.64
N MET A 481 -8.25 8.01 33.99
CA MET A 481 -7.16 7.07 33.68
C MET A 481 -6.95 6.96 32.16
N PRO A 482 -5.73 6.65 31.69
CA PRO A 482 -5.48 6.45 30.27
C PRO A 482 -6.23 5.23 29.74
N CYS A 483 -6.71 5.32 28.51
CA CYS A 483 -7.30 4.18 27.81
C CYS A 483 -6.26 3.11 27.49
N GLY A 484 -6.73 1.89 27.26
CA GLY A 484 -5.88 0.78 26.86
C GLY A 484 -5.30 0.94 25.47
N ASP A 485 -4.34 0.07 25.16
CA ASP A 485 -3.76 -0.02 23.83
C ASP A 485 -4.76 -0.58 22.80
N ASN A 486 -5.73 -1.39 23.26
CA ASN A 486 -6.74 -2.11 22.47
C ASN A 486 -6.15 -3.00 21.37
N CYS A 487 -4.92 -3.49 21.57
CA CYS A 487 -4.23 -4.32 20.61
C CYS A 487 -4.47 -5.81 20.89
N GLY A 488 -4.82 -6.57 19.84
CA GLY A 488 -4.96 -8.03 19.94
C GLY A 488 -3.63 -8.76 20.13
N VAL A 489 -2.51 -8.11 19.80
CA VAL A 489 -1.16 -8.65 20.00
C VAL A 489 -0.32 -7.65 20.77
N THR A 490 0.35 -8.13 21.82
CA THR A 490 1.31 -7.35 22.59
C THR A 490 2.65 -8.06 22.64
N ILE A 491 3.74 -7.29 22.57
CA ILE A 491 5.11 -7.80 22.57
C ILE A 491 5.86 -7.13 23.71
N ASN A 492 6.50 -7.91 24.57
CA ASN A 492 7.43 -7.37 25.55
C ASN A 492 8.87 -7.59 25.08
N TRP A 493 9.62 -6.50 24.99
CA TRP A 493 11.07 -6.50 24.80
C TRP A 493 11.73 -6.16 26.14
N HIS A 494 12.29 -7.17 26.78
CA HIS A 494 12.94 -7.05 28.09
C HIS A 494 14.45 -7.14 27.94
N LEU A 495 15.17 -6.06 28.25
CA LEU A 495 16.62 -6.12 28.32
C LEU A 495 17.05 -6.95 29.54
N LEU A 496 17.63 -8.12 29.29
CA LEU A 496 17.83 -9.16 30.30
C LEU A 496 19.22 -9.05 30.97
N THR A 497 20.27 -8.88 30.18
CA THR A 497 21.64 -8.74 30.69
C THR A 497 22.45 -7.77 29.84
N ASP A 498 23.37 -7.07 30.47
CA ASP A 498 24.40 -6.27 29.79
C ASP A 498 25.77 -6.54 30.45
N TYR A 499 26.70 -7.12 29.71
CA TYR A 499 28.03 -7.50 30.21
C TYR A 499 29.14 -7.04 29.26
N SER A 500 30.40 -7.28 29.62
CA SER A 500 31.56 -6.70 28.92
C SER A 500 31.69 -7.15 27.46
N ARG A 501 31.31 -8.39 27.14
CA ARG A 501 31.48 -8.98 25.79
C ARG A 501 30.20 -9.06 24.96
N GLY A 502 29.04 -8.78 25.56
CA GLY A 502 27.76 -9.01 24.94
C GLY A 502 26.61 -8.55 25.83
N TRP A 503 25.40 -8.75 25.34
CA TRP A 503 24.17 -8.45 26.06
C TRP A 503 23.04 -9.34 25.51
N SER A 504 21.92 -9.40 26.22
CA SER A 504 20.77 -10.19 25.78
C SER A 504 19.45 -9.51 26.09
N ALA A 505 18.44 -9.81 25.27
CA ALA A 505 17.07 -9.42 25.53
C ALA A 505 16.15 -10.65 25.48
N ARG A 506 15.06 -10.60 26.22
CA ARG A 506 13.96 -11.54 26.13
C ARG A 506 12.84 -10.92 25.32
N VAL A 507 12.38 -11.64 24.31
CA VAL A 507 11.21 -11.28 23.51
C VAL A 507 10.06 -12.19 23.93
N THR A 508 8.97 -11.60 24.39
CA THR A 508 7.75 -12.33 24.75
C THR A 508 6.59 -11.83 23.91
N LEU A 509 5.94 -12.74 23.20
CA LEU A 509 4.77 -12.50 22.37
C LEU A 509 3.52 -12.94 23.13
N PHE A 510 2.50 -12.09 23.14
CA PHE A 510 1.20 -12.37 23.72
C PHE A 510 0.10 -12.17 22.69
N ASN A 511 -0.74 -13.18 22.53
CA ASN A 511 -1.95 -13.13 21.72
C ASN A 511 -3.17 -13.03 22.63
N TRP A 512 -3.80 -11.86 22.59
CA TRP A 512 -5.06 -11.54 23.26
C TRP A 512 -6.27 -11.70 22.34
N GLY A 513 -6.04 -12.06 21.08
CA GLY A 513 -7.09 -12.35 20.11
C GLY A 513 -7.73 -13.72 20.33
N ASP A 514 -8.83 -13.93 19.63
CA ASP A 514 -9.61 -15.18 19.58
C ASP A 514 -9.09 -16.18 18.52
N THR A 515 -8.18 -15.75 17.65
CA THR A 515 -7.60 -16.59 16.58
C THR A 515 -6.18 -17.02 16.89
N ASN A 516 -5.87 -18.30 16.61
CA ASN A 516 -4.49 -18.80 16.62
C ASN A 516 -3.70 -18.24 15.43
N PHE A 517 -2.45 -17.81 15.65
CA PHE A 517 -1.52 -17.48 14.57
C PHE A 517 -0.61 -18.67 14.27
N ALA A 518 -0.82 -19.30 13.12
CA ALA A 518 0.11 -20.30 12.57
C ALA A 518 1.20 -19.60 11.74
N ASP A 519 2.40 -20.17 11.71
CA ASP A 519 3.54 -19.64 10.97
C ASP A 519 3.85 -18.18 11.33
N TRP A 520 3.63 -17.78 12.59
CA TRP A 520 3.84 -16.40 12.99
C TRP A 520 5.31 -16.00 12.80
N PHE A 521 5.52 -14.73 12.48
CA PHE A 521 6.84 -14.10 12.54
C PHE A 521 6.76 -12.71 13.17
N ALA A 522 7.87 -12.28 13.73
CA ALA A 522 8.10 -10.91 14.13
C ALA A 522 9.42 -10.42 13.55
N ALA A 523 9.55 -9.12 13.30
CA ALA A 523 10.79 -8.51 12.86
C ALA A 523 11.11 -7.30 13.71
N VAL A 524 12.37 -7.14 14.10
CA VAL A 524 12.84 -5.97 14.85
C VAL A 524 13.89 -5.24 14.05
N GLN A 525 13.71 -3.94 13.88
CA GLN A 525 14.75 -3.06 13.36
C GLN A 525 15.53 -2.49 14.52
N MET A 526 16.85 -2.61 14.45
CA MET A 526 17.77 -2.01 15.41
C MET A 526 18.87 -1.26 14.68
N ASP A 527 19.14 -0.03 15.11
CA ASP A 527 20.04 0.87 14.37
C ASP A 527 21.51 0.41 14.46
N LYS A 528 21.97 0.09 15.68
CA LYS A 528 23.39 -0.28 15.92
C LYS A 528 23.59 -1.74 16.34
N ALA A 529 22.56 -2.39 16.85
CA ALA A 529 22.66 -3.69 17.50
C ALA A 529 22.72 -4.87 16.52
N THR A 530 22.12 -4.75 15.32
CA THR A 530 21.91 -5.90 14.43
C THR A 530 23.22 -6.55 13.96
N ALA A 531 24.29 -5.77 13.77
CA ALA A 531 25.61 -6.31 13.46
C ALA A 531 26.20 -7.19 14.58
N GLY A 532 25.69 -7.03 15.81
CA GLY A 532 26.03 -7.84 16.97
C GLY A 532 25.18 -9.08 17.16
N PHE A 533 24.15 -9.33 16.35
CA PHE A 533 23.28 -10.49 16.52
C PHE A 533 24.07 -11.81 16.48
N GLU A 534 23.96 -12.63 17.53
CA GLU A 534 24.62 -13.93 17.62
C GLU A 534 23.64 -15.08 17.44
N LYS A 535 22.58 -15.12 18.28
CA LYS A 535 21.67 -16.25 18.32
C LYS A 535 20.32 -15.91 18.93
N MET A 536 19.30 -16.62 18.47
CA MET A 536 17.99 -16.75 19.10
C MET A 536 17.83 -18.22 19.56
N TYR A 537 17.37 -18.45 20.79
CA TYR A 537 17.46 -19.79 21.39
C TYR A 537 16.28 -20.72 21.12
N SER A 538 15.06 -20.20 21.23
CA SER A 538 13.80 -20.97 21.13
C SER A 538 12.98 -20.63 19.89
N PHE A 539 13.40 -19.61 19.14
CA PHE A 539 12.88 -19.25 17.83
C PHE A 539 14.01 -19.37 16.80
N ASN A 540 13.67 -19.50 15.53
CA ASN A 540 14.62 -19.30 14.45
C ASN A 540 14.71 -17.81 14.13
N ALA A 541 15.91 -17.26 13.95
CA ALA A 541 16.08 -15.86 13.59
C ALA A 541 17.27 -15.63 12.67
N SER A 542 17.11 -14.66 11.76
CA SER A 542 18.10 -14.27 10.77
C SER A 542 18.13 -12.75 10.60
N ALA A 543 19.32 -12.21 10.35
CA ALA A 543 19.46 -10.80 9.98
C ALA A 543 19.12 -10.62 8.49
N LEU A 544 18.28 -9.64 8.17
CA LEU A 544 17.82 -9.33 6.82
C LEU A 544 18.22 -7.92 6.39
N ALA A 545 18.50 -7.78 5.10
CA ALA A 545 18.68 -6.51 4.42
C ALA A 545 17.36 -6.11 3.74
N ILE A 546 16.57 -5.26 4.40
CA ILE A 546 15.26 -4.83 3.88
C ILE A 546 15.36 -3.45 3.22
N ASP A 547 16.10 -2.53 3.83
CA ASP A 547 16.24 -1.15 3.35
C ASP A 547 17.54 -0.96 2.56
N LYS A 548 17.46 -1.09 1.23
CA LYS A 548 18.58 -0.77 0.30
C LYS A 548 19.93 -1.42 0.67
N GLY A 549 19.89 -2.65 1.20
CA GLY A 549 21.07 -3.41 1.57
C GLY A 549 21.62 -3.16 2.97
N VAL A 550 20.93 -2.39 3.82
CA VAL A 550 21.33 -2.24 5.23
C VAL A 550 20.77 -3.41 6.06
N ASN A 551 21.66 -4.21 6.64
CA ASN A 551 21.32 -5.32 7.56
C ASN A 551 20.96 -4.78 8.96
N ASN A 552 19.86 -4.04 9.07
CA ASN A 552 19.37 -3.51 10.35
C ASN A 552 18.19 -4.30 10.93
N THR A 553 17.63 -5.27 10.20
CA THR A 553 16.44 -6.00 10.62
C THR A 553 16.78 -7.42 11.04
N ILE A 554 16.19 -7.90 12.13
CA ILE A 554 16.24 -9.30 12.56
C ILE A 554 14.85 -9.88 12.43
N LEU A 555 14.67 -10.85 11.53
CA LEU A 555 13.45 -11.63 11.40
C LEU A 555 13.50 -12.80 12.38
N MET A 556 12.42 -13.03 13.11
CA MET A 556 12.27 -14.14 14.04
C MET A 556 10.96 -14.87 13.80
N GLN A 557 11.00 -16.19 13.83
CA GLN A 557 9.85 -17.06 13.57
C GLN A 557 9.91 -18.31 14.46
N GLY A 558 8.75 -18.92 14.70
CA GLY A 558 8.68 -20.16 15.45
C GLY A 558 9.49 -21.29 14.79
N LEU A 559 9.95 -22.25 15.59
CA LEU A 559 10.56 -23.47 15.07
C LEU A 559 9.50 -24.33 14.35
N PRO A 560 9.87 -25.13 13.35
CA PRO A 560 8.94 -26.05 12.71
C PRO A 560 8.21 -26.93 13.73
N GLY A 561 6.87 -26.92 13.70
CA GLY A 561 6.01 -27.64 14.65
C GLY A 561 5.71 -26.90 15.96
N LEU A 562 6.40 -25.79 16.25
CA LEU A 562 6.18 -24.90 17.40
C LEU A 562 5.85 -23.46 16.96
N ASN A 563 5.47 -23.30 15.71
CA ASN A 563 5.14 -22.06 15.00
C ASN A 563 3.70 -21.58 15.22
N TYR A 564 3.05 -21.98 16.32
CA TYR A 564 1.69 -21.58 16.68
C TYR A 564 1.67 -20.67 17.90
N LEU A 565 1.19 -19.45 17.75
CA LEU A 565 0.84 -18.57 18.86
C LEU A 565 -0.67 -18.69 19.09
N VAL A 566 -1.05 -19.48 20.10
CA VAL A 566 -2.45 -19.80 20.40
C VAL A 566 -3.24 -18.55 20.80
N ALA A 567 -4.56 -18.60 20.65
CA ALA A 567 -5.50 -17.56 21.06
C ALA A 567 -5.58 -17.43 22.59
N GLU A 568 -6.21 -16.34 23.04
CA GLU A 568 -6.57 -16.14 24.43
C GLU A 568 -7.54 -17.23 24.93
N THR A 569 -7.24 -17.80 26.10
CA THR A 569 -8.06 -18.84 26.72
C THR A 569 -8.53 -18.42 28.11
N ASP A 570 -9.50 -19.14 28.66
CA ASP A 570 -9.93 -18.90 30.04
C ASP A 570 -8.80 -19.24 31.03
N GLY A 571 -8.84 -18.55 32.18
CA GLY A 571 -7.96 -18.85 33.31
C GLY A 571 -8.28 -20.21 33.94
N ALA A 572 -7.43 -20.67 34.86
CA ALA A 572 -7.58 -21.99 35.47
C ALA A 572 -8.94 -22.16 36.18
N ASN A 573 -9.43 -21.11 36.85
CA ASN A 573 -10.80 -21.02 37.33
C ASN A 573 -11.54 -19.84 36.67
N PRO A 574 -12.39 -20.08 35.65
CA PRO A 574 -13.08 -19.01 34.92
C PRO A 574 -13.98 -18.11 35.77
N LEU A 575 -14.35 -18.53 36.99
CA LEU A 575 -15.17 -17.72 37.90
C LEU A 575 -14.35 -16.67 38.68
N SER A 576 -13.05 -16.88 38.86
CA SER A 576 -12.18 -16.00 39.67
C SER A 576 -10.98 -15.47 38.91
N ASP A 577 -10.47 -16.24 37.95
CA ASP A 577 -9.23 -15.97 37.25
C ASP A 577 -9.53 -15.26 35.93
N PRO A 578 -8.78 -14.21 35.60
CA PRO A 578 -8.92 -13.57 34.30
C PRO A 578 -8.50 -14.52 33.17
N ARG A 579 -8.97 -14.21 31.96
CA ARG A 579 -8.48 -14.84 30.74
C ARG A 579 -6.98 -14.60 30.58
N VAL A 580 -6.32 -15.57 29.94
CA VAL A 580 -4.87 -15.60 29.77
C VAL A 580 -4.51 -15.61 28.28
N PRO A 581 -3.48 -14.85 27.88
CA PRO A 581 -3.09 -14.78 26.48
C PRO A 581 -2.33 -16.04 26.08
N GLY A 582 -2.41 -16.40 24.81
CA GLY A 582 -1.41 -17.29 24.24
C GLY A 582 -0.03 -16.64 24.34
N LYS A 583 0.98 -17.41 24.74
CA LYS A 583 2.31 -16.87 25.06
C LYS A 583 3.42 -17.68 24.40
N GLN A 584 4.31 -17.00 23.70
CA GLN A 584 5.60 -17.53 23.28
C GLN A 584 6.72 -16.61 23.75
N GLN A 585 7.88 -17.18 24.11
CA GLN A 585 9.02 -16.38 24.56
C GLN A 585 10.33 -16.96 24.07
N SER A 586 11.31 -16.10 23.83
CA SER A 586 12.69 -16.51 23.59
C SER A 586 13.68 -15.45 24.05
N VAL A 587 14.95 -15.83 24.07
CA VAL A 587 16.07 -14.94 24.36
C VAL A 587 16.87 -14.74 23.08
N ILE A 588 17.25 -13.50 22.84
CA ILE A 588 18.13 -13.08 21.76
C ILE A 588 19.44 -12.57 22.36
N SER A 589 20.58 -13.02 21.85
CA SER A 589 21.91 -12.64 22.32
C SER A 589 22.67 -11.83 21.28
N PHE A 590 23.47 -10.90 21.76
CA PHE A 590 24.27 -9.99 20.96
C PHE A 590 25.70 -9.89 21.46
N THR A 591 26.66 -9.86 20.55
CA THR A 591 28.07 -9.54 20.81
C THR A 591 28.34 -8.05 20.69
N LYS A 592 29.19 -7.54 21.59
CA LYS A 592 29.70 -6.16 21.50
C LYS A 592 30.92 -6.03 20.59
N LYS A 593 31.49 -7.15 20.12
CA LYS A 593 32.72 -7.16 19.31
C LYS A 593 32.55 -6.42 17.98
N THR A 594 31.39 -6.57 17.34
CA THR A 594 31.05 -5.98 16.04
C THR A 594 30.26 -4.67 16.18
N THR A 595 30.00 -4.23 17.41
CA THR A 595 29.21 -3.03 17.74
C THR A 595 29.97 -2.14 18.73
N PRO A 596 31.17 -1.64 18.36
CA PRO A 596 31.98 -0.83 19.26
C PRO A 596 31.24 0.46 19.66
N GLY A 597 31.23 0.77 20.96
CA GLY A 597 30.56 1.96 21.48
C GLY A 597 29.04 1.83 21.66
N ILE A 598 28.47 0.62 21.53
CA ILE A 598 27.04 0.40 21.77
C ILE A 598 26.65 0.76 23.21
N ASN A 599 25.66 1.64 23.36
CA ASN A 599 25.12 2.06 24.65
C ASN A 599 23.77 1.36 24.89
N VAL A 600 23.84 0.13 25.36
CA VAL A 600 22.68 -0.76 25.53
C VAL A 600 21.62 -0.12 26.44
N ALA A 601 22.01 0.31 27.64
CA ALA A 601 21.11 1.00 28.59
C ALA A 601 20.71 2.41 28.13
N GLY A 602 21.48 3.04 27.24
CA GLY A 602 21.19 4.36 26.69
C GLY A 602 20.22 4.38 25.52
N GLY A 603 19.68 3.22 25.11
CA GLY A 603 18.66 3.11 24.07
C GLY A 603 19.05 2.14 22.95
N ASP A 604 20.34 1.89 22.71
CA ASP A 604 20.80 1.05 21.58
C ASP A 604 20.39 -0.44 21.73
N GLY A 605 20.02 -0.86 22.95
CA GLY A 605 19.52 -2.21 23.25
C GLY A 605 18.02 -2.41 22.95
N PHE A 606 17.32 -1.38 22.50
CA PHE A 606 15.88 -1.42 22.19
C PHE A 606 15.63 -1.26 20.69
N PRO A 607 14.61 -1.93 20.14
CA PRO A 607 14.27 -1.79 18.73
C PRO A 607 13.71 -0.39 18.42
N THR A 608 14.00 0.09 17.21
CA THR A 608 13.44 1.34 16.68
C THR A 608 12.14 1.11 15.91
N LYS A 609 11.96 -0.09 15.34
CA LYS A 609 10.68 -0.59 14.83
C LYS A 609 10.48 -2.05 15.17
N VAL A 610 9.22 -2.44 15.33
CA VAL A 610 8.82 -3.83 15.50
C VAL A 610 7.66 -4.11 14.55
N PHE A 611 7.72 -5.24 13.87
CA PHE A 611 6.66 -5.76 13.01
C PHE A 611 6.20 -7.11 13.55
N PHE A 612 4.90 -7.36 13.51
CA PHE A 612 4.32 -8.66 13.78
C PHE A 612 3.44 -9.06 12.58
N ASN A 613 3.73 -10.19 11.96
CA ASN A 613 3.02 -10.67 10.76
C ASN A 613 2.85 -9.60 9.65
N GLY A 614 3.86 -8.73 9.49
CA GLY A 614 3.89 -7.68 8.47
C GLY A 614 3.27 -6.34 8.87
N GLU A 615 2.61 -6.26 10.02
CA GLU A 615 2.06 -5.02 10.54
C GLU A 615 3.02 -4.35 11.53
N GLU A 616 3.18 -3.03 11.41
CA GLU A 616 4.06 -2.27 12.30
C GLU A 616 3.39 -2.03 13.66
N CYS A 617 4.12 -2.27 14.74
CA CYS A 617 3.64 -2.09 16.10
C CYS A 617 3.90 -0.66 16.63
N SER A 618 3.11 -0.24 17.62
CA SER A 618 3.34 0.97 18.39
C SER A 618 4.42 0.72 19.45
N LEU A 619 5.47 1.54 19.47
CA LEU A 619 6.54 1.46 20.46
C LEU A 619 6.32 2.48 21.60
N PRO A 620 6.88 2.22 22.80
CA PRO A 620 6.95 3.21 23.87
C PRO A 620 7.69 4.47 23.45
N SER A 621 7.28 5.63 23.97
CA SER A 621 7.95 6.91 23.67
C SER A 621 9.22 7.14 24.48
N VAL A 622 9.46 6.34 25.52
CA VAL A 622 10.58 6.47 26.44
C VAL A 622 11.17 5.10 26.75
N TYR A 623 12.47 5.06 27.00
CA TYR A 623 13.17 3.84 27.40
C TYR A 623 13.22 3.69 28.93
N PRO A 624 13.32 2.46 29.45
CA PRO A 624 13.60 2.23 30.86
C PRO A 624 14.85 2.97 31.31
N THR A 625 14.77 3.66 32.45
CA THR A 625 15.89 4.34 33.10
C THR A 625 16.16 3.71 34.45
N SER A 626 17.43 3.56 34.85
CA SER A 626 17.74 3.36 36.26
C SER A 626 17.38 4.66 36.99
N GLY A 627 16.66 4.59 38.12
CA GLY A 627 16.13 5.75 38.87
C GLY A 627 17.18 6.73 39.42
N SER A 628 18.43 6.67 38.95
CA SER A 628 19.54 7.56 39.32
C SER A 628 19.62 8.85 38.50
N LYS A 629 18.83 9.00 37.43
CA LYS A 629 18.63 10.32 36.81
C LYS A 629 17.59 11.08 37.62
N LYS A 630 18.06 11.74 38.69
CA LYS A 630 17.40 12.99 39.12
C LYS A 630 17.32 13.85 37.86
N GLU A 631 16.11 14.17 37.42
CA GLU A 631 15.95 15.23 36.45
C GLU A 631 16.79 16.42 36.93
N PRO A 632 17.58 17.07 36.06
CA PRO A 632 18.14 18.35 36.42
C PRO A 632 16.93 19.26 36.57
N PHE A 633 16.45 19.42 37.81
CA PHE A 633 15.58 20.52 38.19
C PHE A 633 16.17 21.75 37.50
N HIS A 634 15.35 22.45 36.72
CA HIS A 634 15.67 23.72 36.06
C HIS A 634 16.01 24.78 37.12
N ALA A 635 17.14 24.64 37.81
CA ALA A 635 17.71 25.62 38.73
C ALA A 635 18.51 26.70 37.99
N SER A 636 18.68 26.56 36.67
CA SER A 636 19.36 27.55 35.82
C SER A 636 18.49 28.78 35.49
N SER A 637 17.17 28.74 35.70
CA SER A 637 16.29 29.89 35.43
C SER A 637 16.19 30.90 36.60
N ILE A 638 16.39 30.42 37.84
CA ILE A 638 16.32 31.28 39.04
C ILE A 638 17.63 32.06 39.24
N ILE A 639 18.77 31.49 38.86
CA ILE A 639 20.07 32.16 38.98
C ILE A 639 20.22 33.30 37.94
N LEU A 640 19.65 33.14 36.74
CA LEU A 640 19.69 34.18 35.70
C LEU A 640 18.78 35.38 36.04
N THR A 641 17.63 35.13 36.69
CA THR A 641 16.72 36.20 37.15
C THR A 641 17.27 36.95 38.37
N LEU A 642 17.96 36.28 39.28
CA LEU A 642 18.68 36.93 40.38
C LEU A 642 19.88 37.76 39.92
N LEU A 643 20.64 37.28 38.92
CA LEU A 643 21.74 38.06 38.33
C LEU A 643 21.23 39.31 37.58
N LEU A 644 20.11 39.21 36.87
CA LEU A 644 19.50 40.37 36.20
C LEU A 644 18.93 41.40 37.18
N LEU A 645 18.41 40.98 38.34
CA LEU A 645 17.95 41.90 39.38
C LEU A 645 19.09 42.66 40.08
N VAL A 646 20.27 42.04 40.23
CA VAL A 646 21.46 42.70 40.79
C VAL A 646 22.06 43.71 39.79
N PHE A 647 22.00 43.43 38.49
CA PHE A 647 22.43 44.38 37.45
C PHE A 647 21.46 45.53 37.19
N MET A 648 20.24 45.49 37.72
CA MET A 648 19.28 46.61 37.68
C MET A 648 19.37 47.54 38.91
N TRP A 649 20.25 47.23 39.87
CA TRP A 649 20.49 47.99 41.10
C TRP A 649 21.93 48.53 41.22
N GLN A 650 22.63 48.63 40.08
CA GLN A 650 23.84 49.45 39.87
C GLN A 650 23.56 50.39 38.70
#